data_AF-A0A8J6HZ07-F1
#
_entry.id   AF-A0A8J6HZ07-F1
#
_cell.length_a   1.000
_cell.length_b   1.000
_cell.length_c   1.000
_cell.angle_alpha   90.00
_cell.angle_beta   90.00
_cell.angle_gamma   90.00
#
_symmetry.space_group_name_H-M   'P 1'
#
loop_
_entity.id
_entity.type
_entity.pdbx_description
1 polymer ?
#
loop_
_entity_poly.entity_id
_entity_poly.type
_entity_poly.pdbx_seq_one_letter_code
_entity_poly.pdbx_strand_id
1 'polypeptide(L)'
;MTETTVPPRDGERIEPVGIEVEMQRSYLDYAMSVIVGRALPDVRDGLKPVHRKILYAMFDSGYRPDRGFVKCSRVVGDVMGQYHPHGDSAIYDSLVRMAQPWSLRYPLIDSHGNFGSPGNDPAAAMRYCLSTDARVRTFGGTVQVGDIVPDAAPNSETDIDLKVHDRNGNLVRAGKFFHSGEHPTLKLSTKEGYELTGTHNHPVLALVSVAGVPTLLWKLLSEIQPGDRVALQRVTPDEIGYPMLEEVEAAILAGAFVSEGWVSENRAGFNNIDREYFIRVLAAYDLVVGGPRYLAQRPIASGSLLNEIDIQDLTALRSSVLGEMVGYRSVDKFVPGFIWSSSPAIKRAFLQSLFEGDGSSSLLPRQTIQVSYSTRSARLAREVQQLLLEFGVISRQTKHATGELKVVITNRRDARIFAETVGFLGAKQGKLENDLASMSRETIALSSDHVPFVGDFIREHGATRWTERDWLRRHNVDRISRWELNRDEIVAHITEPGILDVVEPLVDGRFYYAEVASLADAGVQPVYSIRVDSDDHSFISNGFVSHNTECKLDQLAMEMLRDIDEDTVDFIPNYDGRATEPTVLPSRIPNLLVNGSEGIAVGMATKIPPHNLREVATAVQWCLDNPEVEEAETLDELIKIVQGPDFPTYGLIVGRQGIEDAYRTGRGSIRMRAVVEVEEDPRGRAMLVVTQLPYQVNPDNLAERVADLVKEGKLSGIADIREESSGRTGMRLVIVLKRDAVAKVVLNNLYKHTQLQDTFGANMLALVDGVPRTLNLAQFIRLYVTHQLEVIVRRTKYRLRKAEERAHILRSLVKALDALDAVIALIRRSMSTEEARTGLMSLLSVDEIQATAILDMQLRRLAALERQKIIDELTEIEVKIADFQDILAKPERQRTIVGEELAEIVAKWGDDRRTKVVPFDGEVSMEDLIAREDVVVTITRTGYAKRTKADLYRSQKRGGKGVSGATLRQDDIVSHFFVCSTHDWLLFFTNKGRVYRAKAYELPETSRIAKGQHVANLLAFQPDETIAQIMEIPDYQVSPYLVLATRSGLVKKTKLEDFDSNRSGGVIGINLKDDDELVAAQLISPDDDLLLVSKKAQAIRFQASDEALRPMGRATSGVIGMRFGEGDELLAMEVTQEGMDILVVTDGGFAKRTPIEEYPVQGRGGKGVLTAKITSRRGGLVGALAVEPEHELFAITSNGGVIRTPVKPVRRTRDRNTMGVKLMELPDGVTIVAVARNADEPDEQE
;
A
#
# COMPACT_ATOMS: atom_id res chain seq x y z
N MET A 1 -38.30 -9.94 -42.91
CA MET A 1 -38.13 -11.34 -42.48
C MET A 1 -39.29 -12.13 -43.03
N THR A 2 -39.01 -13.18 -43.79
CA THR A 2 -39.99 -14.12 -44.32
C THR A 2 -40.43 -15.06 -43.20
N GLU A 3 -41.73 -15.09 -42.91
CA GLU A 3 -42.35 -16.05 -42.00
C GLU A 3 -42.31 -17.45 -42.62
N THR A 4 -41.60 -18.37 -41.96
CA THR A 4 -41.70 -19.80 -42.22
C THR A 4 -42.09 -20.48 -40.92
N THR A 5 -43.38 -20.62 -40.67
CA THR A 5 -43.93 -21.38 -39.54
C THR A 5 -43.94 -22.87 -39.87
N VAL A 6 -43.13 -23.66 -39.16
CA VAL A 6 -43.23 -25.13 -39.12
C VAL A 6 -44.37 -25.50 -38.15
N PRO A 7 -45.24 -26.47 -38.46
CA PRO A 7 -46.33 -26.83 -37.55
C PRO A 7 -45.82 -27.64 -36.33
N PRO A 8 -46.39 -27.45 -35.12
CA PRO A 8 -46.00 -28.19 -33.92
C PRO A 8 -46.42 -29.67 -34.00
N ARG A 9 -45.67 -30.55 -33.32
CA ARG A 9 -46.12 -31.91 -32.99
C ARG A 9 -46.99 -31.85 -31.72
N ASP A 10 -48.09 -32.61 -31.71
CA ASP A 10 -49.04 -32.65 -30.59
C ASP A 10 -48.37 -32.94 -29.25
N GLY A 11 -48.51 -32.01 -28.30
CA GLY A 11 -48.15 -32.20 -26.88
C GLY A 11 -47.23 -31.14 -26.27
N GLU A 12 -46.49 -30.37 -27.08
CA GLU A 12 -45.61 -29.31 -26.57
C GLU A 12 -46.27 -27.94 -26.72
N ARG A 13 -46.45 -27.22 -25.59
CA ARG A 13 -46.82 -25.79 -25.59
C ARG A 13 -45.62 -25.00 -26.11
N ILE A 14 -45.54 -24.81 -27.43
CA ILE A 14 -44.56 -23.93 -28.05
C ILE A 14 -45.13 -22.52 -28.02
N GLU A 15 -44.62 -21.68 -27.12
CA GLU A 15 -44.95 -20.25 -27.08
C GLU A 15 -43.95 -19.47 -27.96
N PRO A 16 -44.40 -18.79 -29.02
CA PRO A 16 -43.53 -17.92 -29.80
C PRO A 16 -43.14 -16.69 -28.97
N VAL A 17 -41.88 -16.61 -28.56
CA VAL A 17 -41.31 -15.46 -27.84
C VAL A 17 -40.40 -14.69 -28.80
N GLY A 18 -40.54 -13.36 -28.85
CA GLY A 18 -39.63 -12.51 -29.62
C GLY A 18 -38.20 -12.60 -29.08
N ILE A 19 -37.21 -12.70 -29.97
CA ILE A 19 -35.81 -12.90 -29.57
C ILE A 19 -35.29 -11.80 -28.62
N GLU A 20 -35.75 -10.56 -28.78
CA GLU A 20 -35.39 -9.44 -27.91
C GLU A 20 -35.92 -9.63 -26.48
N VAL A 21 -37.16 -10.13 -26.34
CA VAL A 21 -37.78 -10.41 -25.04
C VAL A 21 -37.09 -11.59 -24.35
N GLU A 22 -36.78 -12.64 -25.11
CA GLU A 22 -36.06 -13.80 -24.58
C GLU A 22 -34.61 -13.43 -24.19
N MET A 23 -33.91 -12.65 -25.00
CA MET A 23 -32.58 -12.14 -24.67
C MET A 23 -32.61 -11.26 -23.42
N GLN A 24 -33.59 -10.37 -23.28
CA GLN A 24 -33.71 -9.53 -22.09
C GLN A 24 -34.01 -10.36 -20.83
N ARG A 25 -34.93 -11.32 -20.92
CA ARG A 25 -35.29 -12.22 -19.82
C ARG A 25 -34.11 -13.11 -19.42
N SER A 26 -33.51 -13.81 -20.38
CA SER A 26 -32.32 -14.64 -20.17
C SER A 26 -31.14 -13.82 -19.63
N TYR A 27 -30.95 -12.58 -20.09
CA TYR A 27 -29.93 -11.68 -19.54
C TYR A 27 -30.23 -11.29 -18.09
N LEU A 28 -31.47 -10.95 -17.75
CA LEU A 28 -31.87 -10.62 -16.38
C LEU A 28 -31.76 -11.84 -15.44
N ASP A 29 -32.19 -13.01 -15.89
CA ASP A 29 -32.10 -14.26 -15.12
C ASP A 29 -30.62 -14.65 -14.90
N TYR A 30 -29.79 -14.54 -15.94
CA TYR A 30 -28.35 -14.71 -15.82
C TYR A 30 -27.72 -13.68 -14.86
N ALA A 31 -28.04 -12.40 -15.03
CA ALA A 31 -27.53 -11.33 -14.18
C ALA A 31 -27.89 -11.56 -12.70
N MET A 32 -29.16 -11.87 -12.41
CA MET A 32 -29.63 -12.18 -11.05
C MET A 32 -28.95 -13.42 -10.48
N SER A 33 -28.77 -14.48 -11.28
CA SER A 33 -28.05 -15.68 -10.85
C SER A 33 -26.58 -15.39 -10.49
N VAL A 34 -25.91 -14.49 -11.23
CA VAL A 34 -24.53 -14.08 -10.97
C VAL A 34 -24.44 -13.17 -9.74
N ILE A 35 -25.38 -12.23 -9.60
CA ILE A 35 -25.46 -11.30 -8.47
C ILE A 35 -25.63 -12.08 -7.15
N VAL A 36 -26.65 -12.95 -7.09
CA VAL A 36 -26.98 -13.73 -5.89
C VAL A 36 -25.98 -14.86 -5.65
N GLY A 37 -25.52 -15.52 -6.71
CA GLY A 37 -24.68 -16.71 -6.62
C GLY A 37 -23.18 -16.46 -6.46
N ARG A 38 -22.67 -15.22 -6.65
CA ARG A 38 -21.22 -14.96 -6.65
C ARG A 38 -20.77 -13.62 -6.04
N ALA A 39 -21.50 -12.54 -6.29
CA ALA A 39 -20.92 -11.21 -6.20
C ALA A 39 -21.19 -10.44 -4.90
N LEU A 40 -22.39 -10.58 -4.32
CA LEU A 40 -22.82 -9.81 -3.16
C LEU A 40 -22.82 -10.63 -1.86
N PRO A 41 -22.52 -9.99 -0.70
CA PRO A 41 -22.70 -10.62 0.61
C PRO A 41 -24.17 -10.67 1.03
N ASP A 42 -24.55 -11.66 1.83
CA ASP A 42 -25.84 -11.68 2.53
C ASP A 42 -25.75 -10.81 3.79
N VAL A 43 -26.80 -10.04 4.10
CA VAL A 43 -26.82 -9.15 5.27
C VAL A 43 -26.70 -9.90 6.60
N ARG A 44 -27.12 -11.16 6.64
CA ARG A 44 -27.22 -11.97 7.87
C ARG A 44 -25.86 -12.46 8.38
N ASP A 45 -25.01 -12.97 7.49
CA ASP A 45 -23.67 -13.47 7.83
C ASP A 45 -22.52 -12.63 7.27
N GLY A 46 -22.82 -11.70 6.36
CA GLY A 46 -21.84 -10.83 5.71
C GLY A 46 -20.92 -11.53 4.72
N LEU A 47 -21.20 -12.79 4.37
CA LEU A 47 -20.34 -13.59 3.51
C LEU A 47 -20.88 -13.66 2.09
N LYS A 48 -19.96 -13.63 1.13
CA LYS A 48 -20.25 -14.05 -0.24
C LYS A 48 -20.37 -15.58 -0.29
N PRO A 49 -21.05 -16.14 -1.30
CA PRO A 49 -21.21 -17.58 -1.43
C PRO A 49 -19.88 -18.36 -1.37
N VAL A 50 -18.81 -17.88 -2.00
CA VAL A 50 -17.49 -18.56 -1.95
C VAL A 50 -16.88 -18.55 -0.54
N HIS A 51 -16.98 -17.45 0.20
CA HIS A 51 -16.46 -17.37 1.57
C HIS A 51 -17.20 -18.35 2.49
N ARG A 52 -18.54 -18.41 2.37
CA ARG A 52 -19.39 -19.33 3.14
C ARG A 52 -19.02 -20.79 2.87
N LYS A 53 -18.85 -21.14 1.60
CA LYS A 53 -18.46 -22.50 1.18
C LYS A 53 -17.07 -22.87 1.70
N ILE A 54 -16.11 -21.95 1.70
CA ILE A 54 -14.77 -22.19 2.30
C ILE A 54 -14.90 -22.50 3.79
N LEU A 55 -15.55 -21.63 4.57
CA LEU A 55 -15.68 -21.84 6.02
C LEU A 55 -16.45 -23.13 6.35
N TYR A 56 -17.56 -23.38 5.66
CA TYR A 56 -18.36 -24.57 5.88
C TYR A 56 -17.62 -25.85 5.46
N ALA A 57 -16.93 -25.88 4.32
CA ALA A 57 -16.17 -27.05 3.90
C ALA A 57 -15.02 -27.37 4.87
N MET A 58 -14.32 -26.34 5.35
CA MET A 58 -13.30 -26.51 6.40
C MET A 58 -13.91 -26.97 7.72
N PHE A 59 -15.13 -26.52 8.02
CA PHE A 59 -15.89 -27.02 9.15
C PHE A 59 -16.21 -28.50 8.97
N ASP A 60 -16.92 -28.87 7.92
CA ASP A 60 -17.35 -30.24 7.66
C ASP A 60 -16.16 -31.23 7.58
N SER A 61 -15.04 -30.81 6.99
CA SER A 61 -13.82 -31.62 6.84
C SER A 61 -12.93 -31.68 8.09
N GLY A 62 -13.30 -30.98 9.18
CA GLY A 62 -12.59 -31.05 10.46
C GLY A 62 -11.31 -30.20 10.58
N TYR A 63 -11.09 -29.21 9.72
CA TYR A 63 -9.92 -28.31 9.74
C TYR A 63 -10.05 -27.20 10.82
N ARG A 64 -10.26 -27.64 12.06
CA ARG A 64 -10.52 -26.80 13.23
C ARG A 64 -9.25 -26.11 13.78
N PRO A 65 -9.39 -25.02 14.57
CA PRO A 65 -8.25 -24.33 15.18
C PRO A 65 -7.39 -25.19 16.11
N ASP A 66 -7.99 -26.20 16.77
CA ASP A 66 -7.32 -27.16 17.68
C ASP A 66 -6.56 -28.27 16.94
N ARG A 67 -6.67 -28.33 15.62
CA ARG A 67 -5.97 -29.29 14.77
C ARG A 67 -4.73 -28.66 14.12
N GLY A 68 -3.89 -29.52 13.54
CA GLY A 68 -2.74 -29.08 12.75
C GLY A 68 -3.18 -28.33 11.50
N PHE A 69 -2.29 -27.48 10.98
CA PHE A 69 -2.46 -26.86 9.67
C PHE A 69 -2.56 -27.93 8.57
N VAL A 70 -3.38 -27.65 7.56
CA VAL A 70 -3.54 -28.51 6.37
C VAL A 70 -3.13 -27.74 5.12
N LYS A 71 -2.74 -28.47 4.06
CA LYS A 71 -2.41 -27.83 2.76
C LYS A 71 -3.61 -27.07 2.22
N CYS A 72 -3.40 -25.84 1.74
CA CYS A 72 -4.44 -25.00 1.16
C CYS A 72 -5.17 -25.70 0.00
N SER A 73 -4.45 -26.50 -0.80
CA SER A 73 -5.06 -27.27 -1.90
C SER A 73 -6.01 -28.36 -1.45
N ARG A 74 -5.86 -28.87 -0.22
CA ARG A 74 -6.83 -29.82 0.34
C ARG A 74 -8.15 -29.10 0.58
N VAL A 75 -8.10 -27.93 1.23
CA VAL A 75 -9.27 -27.06 1.44
C VAL A 75 -9.93 -26.68 0.11
N VAL A 76 -9.14 -26.20 -0.86
CA VAL A 76 -9.67 -25.83 -2.18
C VAL A 76 -10.28 -27.05 -2.90
N GLY A 77 -9.64 -28.22 -2.79
CA GLY A 77 -10.14 -29.47 -3.35
C GLY A 77 -11.47 -29.90 -2.75
N ASP A 78 -11.64 -29.81 -1.43
CA ASP A 78 -12.90 -30.15 -0.74
C ASP A 78 -14.02 -29.17 -1.11
N VAL A 79 -13.71 -27.86 -1.15
CA VAL A 79 -14.67 -26.83 -1.58
C VAL A 79 -15.09 -27.07 -3.03
N MET A 80 -14.14 -27.29 -3.93
CA MET A 80 -14.43 -27.51 -5.36
C MET A 80 -15.19 -28.82 -5.59
N GLY A 81 -14.80 -29.90 -4.93
CA GLY A 81 -15.37 -31.22 -5.12
C GLY A 81 -16.77 -31.38 -4.53
N GLN A 82 -17.10 -30.64 -3.47
CA GLN A 82 -18.36 -30.83 -2.73
C GLN A 82 -19.30 -29.62 -2.84
N TYR A 83 -18.80 -28.39 -2.96
CA TYR A 83 -19.62 -27.20 -2.71
C TYR A 83 -19.58 -26.16 -3.85
N HIS A 84 -18.50 -26.08 -4.63
CA HIS A 84 -18.29 -24.97 -5.57
C HIS A 84 -17.91 -25.44 -6.99
N PRO A 85 -18.75 -25.24 -8.02
CA PRO A 85 -18.53 -25.77 -9.37
C PRO A 85 -17.58 -24.89 -10.22
N HIS A 86 -16.72 -24.07 -9.60
CA HIS A 86 -15.86 -23.10 -10.29
C HIS A 86 -14.37 -23.37 -10.04
N GLY A 87 -13.52 -22.72 -10.84
CA GLY A 87 -12.07 -22.95 -10.84
C GLY A 87 -11.42 -22.71 -9.47
N ASP A 88 -10.40 -23.51 -9.20
CA ASP A 88 -9.56 -23.47 -8.00
C ASP A 88 -8.99 -22.09 -7.67
N SER A 89 -8.60 -21.30 -8.68
CA SER A 89 -8.02 -19.97 -8.47
C SER A 89 -8.95 -19.02 -7.70
N ALA A 90 -10.24 -19.00 -8.01
CA ALA A 90 -11.20 -18.09 -7.35
C ALA A 90 -11.43 -18.46 -5.87
N ILE A 91 -11.41 -19.76 -5.57
CA ILE A 91 -11.52 -20.28 -4.20
C ILE A 91 -10.25 -19.92 -3.45
N TYR A 92 -9.08 -20.15 -4.06
CA TYR A 92 -7.80 -19.89 -3.41
C TYR A 92 -7.57 -18.40 -3.14
N ASP A 93 -7.84 -17.52 -4.10
CA ASP A 93 -7.74 -16.06 -3.89
C ASP A 93 -8.63 -15.57 -2.74
N SER A 94 -9.82 -16.16 -2.63
CA SER A 94 -10.76 -15.85 -1.54
C SER A 94 -10.21 -16.34 -0.20
N LEU A 95 -9.68 -17.57 -0.14
CA LEU A 95 -9.05 -18.15 1.05
C LEU A 95 -7.84 -17.32 1.49
N VAL A 96 -6.98 -16.91 0.55
CA VAL A 96 -5.81 -16.08 0.81
C VAL A 96 -6.21 -14.74 1.41
N ARG A 97 -7.19 -14.04 0.81
CA ARG A 97 -7.68 -12.76 1.35
C ARG A 97 -8.27 -12.90 2.74
N MET A 98 -8.91 -14.03 3.06
CA MET A 98 -9.48 -14.30 4.38
C MET A 98 -8.42 -14.56 5.45
N ALA A 99 -7.17 -14.84 5.06
CA ALA A 99 -6.03 -15.00 5.95
C ALA A 99 -5.18 -13.71 6.11
N GLN A 100 -5.26 -12.78 5.14
CA GLN A 100 -4.41 -11.59 5.12
C GLN A 100 -4.87 -10.51 6.12
N PRO A 101 -4.03 -10.14 7.12
CA PRO A 101 -4.39 -9.18 8.16
C PRO A 101 -4.46 -7.71 7.70
N TRP A 102 -3.99 -7.39 6.49
CA TRP A 102 -4.18 -6.08 5.85
C TRP A 102 -5.39 -6.04 4.91
N SER A 103 -5.96 -7.21 4.58
CA SER A 103 -7.17 -7.34 3.74
C SER A 103 -8.41 -7.39 4.62
N LEU A 104 -8.45 -8.31 5.59
CA LEU A 104 -9.51 -8.36 6.59
C LEU A 104 -9.02 -7.80 7.92
N ARG A 105 -9.90 -7.06 8.59
CA ARG A 105 -9.63 -6.56 9.93
C ARG A 105 -9.55 -7.68 10.97
N TYR A 106 -10.41 -8.67 10.82
CA TYR A 106 -10.49 -9.88 11.63
C TYR A 106 -10.43 -11.10 10.70
N PRO A 107 -9.24 -11.66 10.45
CA PRO A 107 -9.06 -12.85 9.61
C PRO A 107 -9.96 -14.01 10.06
N LEU A 108 -10.44 -14.77 9.10
CA LEU A 108 -11.28 -15.95 9.33
C LEU A 108 -10.53 -17.26 9.02
N ILE A 109 -9.34 -17.14 8.44
CA ILE A 109 -8.43 -18.25 8.16
C ILE A 109 -7.13 -17.98 8.88
N ASP A 110 -6.66 -18.97 9.63
CA ASP A 110 -5.33 -18.97 10.21
C ASP A 110 -4.36 -19.55 9.19
N SER A 111 -3.36 -18.77 8.80
CA SER A 111 -2.38 -19.09 7.77
C SER A 111 -1.02 -19.44 8.34
N HIS A 112 -0.36 -20.41 7.71
CA HIS A 112 1.05 -20.74 7.94
C HIS A 112 1.77 -20.85 6.60
N GLY A 113 2.75 -19.98 6.33
CA GLY A 113 3.37 -19.86 5.01
C GLY A 113 3.24 -18.48 4.40
N ASN A 114 3.60 -18.34 3.13
CA ASN A 114 3.50 -17.09 2.37
C ASN A 114 2.09 -16.87 1.78
N PHE A 115 1.33 -15.99 2.42
CA PHE A 115 0.01 -15.55 1.94
C PHE A 115 0.08 -14.17 1.27
N GLY A 116 1.25 -13.79 0.78
CA GLY A 116 1.57 -12.52 0.15
C GLY A 116 2.04 -11.47 1.15
N SER A 117 2.28 -10.27 0.66
CA SER A 117 2.56 -9.08 1.48
C SER A 117 1.61 -7.93 1.11
N PRO A 118 1.55 -6.84 1.88
CA PRO A 118 0.88 -5.61 1.45
C PRO A 118 1.47 -4.99 0.17
N GLY A 119 2.73 -5.31 -0.15
CA GLY A 119 3.45 -4.89 -1.35
C GLY A 119 3.27 -5.87 -2.52
N ASN A 120 4.30 -5.97 -3.36
CA ASN A 120 4.27 -6.73 -4.62
C ASN A 120 4.66 -8.22 -4.49
N ASP A 121 4.83 -8.75 -3.27
CA ASP A 121 5.03 -10.20 -3.06
C ASP A 121 3.68 -10.95 -3.03
N PRO A 122 3.37 -11.81 -4.03
CA PRO A 122 2.11 -12.54 -4.08
C PRO A 122 2.08 -13.74 -3.12
N ALA A 123 0.89 -14.26 -2.83
CA ALA A 123 0.75 -15.51 -2.09
C ALA A 123 1.33 -16.69 -2.90
N ALA A 124 1.98 -17.64 -2.23
CA ALA A 124 2.46 -18.84 -2.89
C ALA A 124 1.28 -19.75 -3.32
N ALA A 125 1.50 -20.73 -4.21
CA ALA A 125 0.43 -21.58 -4.70
C ALA A 125 -0.14 -22.57 -3.67
N MET A 126 -1.38 -23.03 -3.85
CA MET A 126 -2.09 -23.90 -2.89
C MET A 126 -1.58 -25.35 -2.79
N ARG A 127 -0.99 -25.91 -3.86
CA ARG A 127 -0.37 -27.24 -3.93
C ARG A 127 0.96 -27.03 -4.61
N TYR A 128 2.03 -27.65 -4.13
CA TYR A 128 3.30 -27.67 -4.85
C TYR A 128 4.12 -28.80 -4.29
N CYS A 129 4.58 -29.66 -5.18
CA CYS A 129 5.28 -30.86 -4.79
C CYS A 129 6.37 -31.17 -5.80
N LEU A 130 7.45 -31.74 -5.29
CA LEU A 130 8.60 -32.18 -6.06
C LEU A 130 8.45 -33.66 -6.39
N SER A 131 9.03 -34.11 -7.51
CA SER A 131 9.11 -35.54 -7.84
C SER A 131 10.00 -36.30 -6.84
N THR A 132 9.83 -37.63 -6.78
CA THR A 132 10.57 -38.54 -5.89
C THR A 132 12.09 -38.31 -5.90
N ASP A 133 12.67 -38.05 -7.06
CA ASP A 133 14.12 -37.94 -7.27
C ASP A 133 14.71 -36.59 -6.87
N ALA A 134 13.87 -35.60 -6.52
CA ALA A 134 14.33 -34.31 -6.04
C ALA A 134 15.08 -34.46 -4.71
N ARG A 135 16.28 -33.91 -4.64
CA ARG A 135 17.18 -34.02 -3.49
C ARG A 135 17.07 -32.82 -2.57
N VAL A 136 16.65 -33.04 -1.33
CA VAL A 136 16.56 -32.03 -0.28
C VAL A 136 17.87 -31.97 0.49
N ARG A 137 18.39 -30.76 0.68
CA ARG A 137 19.61 -30.52 1.44
C ARG A 137 19.31 -30.48 2.93
N THR A 138 19.86 -31.43 3.69
CA THR A 138 19.64 -31.60 5.14
C THR A 138 20.93 -31.37 5.92
N PHE A 139 20.84 -31.31 7.25
CA PHE A 139 22.01 -31.23 8.13
C PHE A 139 22.96 -32.43 7.98
N GLY A 140 22.42 -33.64 7.85
CA GLY A 140 23.21 -34.89 7.82
C GLY A 140 23.69 -35.31 6.42
N GLY A 141 23.35 -34.55 5.38
CA GLY A 141 23.59 -34.93 3.99
C GLY A 141 22.44 -34.52 3.09
N THR A 142 22.42 -35.05 1.87
CA THR A 142 21.43 -34.69 0.84
C THR A 142 20.60 -35.92 0.49
N VAL A 143 19.31 -35.87 0.79
CA VAL A 143 18.41 -37.04 0.73
C VAL A 143 17.38 -36.83 -0.37
N GLN A 144 17.00 -37.88 -1.10
CA GLN A 144 15.86 -37.78 -2.02
C GLN A 144 14.58 -37.54 -1.23
N VAL A 145 13.71 -36.67 -1.72
CA VAL A 145 12.50 -36.29 -0.98
C VAL A 145 11.60 -37.51 -0.73
N GLY A 146 11.53 -38.45 -1.66
CA GLY A 146 10.78 -39.70 -1.47
C GLY A 146 11.36 -40.63 -0.39
N ASP A 147 12.66 -40.53 -0.12
CA ASP A 147 13.36 -41.39 0.85
C ASP A 147 13.37 -40.81 2.27
N ILE A 148 12.83 -39.60 2.48
CA ILE A 148 12.73 -38.99 3.82
C ILE A 148 11.84 -39.85 4.74
N VAL A 149 10.72 -40.33 4.19
CA VAL A 149 9.82 -41.30 4.84
C VAL A 149 9.45 -42.38 3.80
N PRO A 150 10.28 -43.42 3.63
CA PRO A 150 10.13 -44.39 2.54
C PRO A 150 8.78 -45.11 2.49
N ASP A 151 8.17 -45.34 3.66
CA ASP A 151 6.91 -46.08 3.81
C ASP A 151 5.67 -45.17 3.93
N ALA A 152 5.79 -43.87 3.59
CA ALA A 152 4.65 -42.96 3.63
C ALA A 152 3.57 -43.40 2.64
N ALA A 153 2.32 -43.46 3.08
CA ALA A 153 1.20 -43.78 2.19
C ALA A 153 0.92 -42.61 1.21
N PRO A 154 0.42 -42.85 -0.01
CA PRO A 154 -0.06 -41.79 -0.88
C PRO A 154 -1.17 -40.97 -0.20
N ASN A 155 -1.17 -39.65 -0.39
CA ASN A 155 -2.08 -38.69 0.25
C ASN A 155 -2.00 -38.71 1.79
N SER A 156 -0.80 -38.81 2.34
CA SER A 156 -0.55 -38.83 3.79
C SER A 156 0.37 -37.70 4.25
N GLU A 157 0.33 -37.44 5.56
CA GLU A 157 1.16 -36.47 6.27
C GLU A 157 1.84 -37.18 7.44
N THR A 158 3.15 -37.00 7.60
CA THR A 158 3.94 -37.66 8.65
C THR A 158 4.71 -36.62 9.44
N ASP A 159 4.68 -36.71 10.78
CA ASP A 159 5.54 -35.90 11.64
C ASP A 159 7.00 -36.29 11.45
N ILE A 160 7.87 -35.30 11.26
CA ILE A 160 9.32 -35.47 11.12
C ILE A 160 10.04 -34.44 12.00
N ASP A 161 11.30 -34.71 12.31
CA ASP A 161 12.20 -33.77 12.97
C ASP A 161 13.52 -33.68 12.18
N LEU A 162 13.43 -33.10 10.99
CA LEU A 162 14.53 -33.04 10.03
C LEU A 162 15.06 -31.61 9.95
N LYS A 163 16.37 -31.40 10.07
CA LYS A 163 16.97 -30.09 9.80
C LYS A 163 17.30 -29.95 8.32
N VAL A 164 16.77 -28.93 7.66
CA VAL A 164 17.00 -28.62 6.24
C VAL A 164 17.60 -27.23 6.07
N HIS A 165 18.18 -26.95 4.90
CA HIS A 165 18.68 -25.61 4.60
C HIS A 165 17.60 -24.73 3.98
N ASP A 166 17.45 -23.50 4.47
CA ASP A 166 16.59 -22.45 3.91
C ASP A 166 17.23 -21.77 2.67
N ARG A 167 16.54 -20.78 2.08
CA ARG A 167 17.08 -20.02 0.93
C ARG A 167 18.40 -19.29 1.23
N ASN A 168 18.66 -18.96 2.48
CA ASN A 168 19.86 -18.26 2.92
C ASN A 168 21.01 -19.22 3.26
N GLY A 169 20.74 -20.53 3.30
CA GLY A 169 21.70 -21.56 3.70
C GLY A 169 21.70 -21.86 5.20
N ASN A 170 20.83 -21.25 5.98
CA ASN A 170 20.71 -21.54 7.41
C ASN A 170 20.00 -22.86 7.65
N LEU A 171 20.34 -23.53 8.75
CA LEU A 171 19.65 -24.74 9.19
C LEU A 171 18.35 -24.39 9.89
N VAL A 172 17.25 -24.88 9.35
CA VAL A 172 15.88 -24.68 9.84
C VAL A 172 15.20 -26.03 10.05
N ARG A 173 14.21 -26.07 10.94
CA ARG A 173 13.51 -27.32 11.27
C ARG A 173 12.41 -27.57 10.24
N ALA A 174 12.35 -28.80 9.73
CA ALA A 174 11.20 -29.32 9.01
C ALA A 174 10.41 -30.25 9.92
N GLY A 175 9.16 -29.89 10.19
CA GLY A 175 8.29 -30.57 11.16
C GLY A 175 7.27 -31.55 10.58
N LYS A 176 7.00 -31.47 9.26
CA LYS A 176 6.05 -32.34 8.56
C LYS A 176 6.58 -32.77 7.21
N PHE A 177 6.26 -34.00 6.83
CA PHE A 177 6.47 -34.58 5.51
C PHE A 177 5.11 -34.84 4.84
N PHE A 178 5.01 -34.57 3.55
CA PHE A 178 3.80 -34.77 2.76
C PHE A 178 4.09 -35.67 1.58
N HIS A 179 3.31 -36.75 1.44
CA HIS A 179 3.23 -37.51 0.20
C HIS A 179 1.86 -37.26 -0.44
N SER A 180 1.84 -36.52 -1.54
CA SER A 180 0.60 -36.03 -2.17
C SER A 180 0.02 -36.98 -3.22
N GLY A 181 0.52 -38.22 -3.33
CA GLY A 181 0.13 -39.14 -4.40
C GLY A 181 0.69 -38.75 -5.76
N GLU A 182 0.01 -39.18 -6.84
CA GLU A 182 0.45 -38.98 -8.22
C GLU A 182 -0.16 -37.73 -8.88
N HIS A 183 0.68 -36.87 -9.48
CA HIS A 183 0.27 -35.63 -10.13
C HIS A 183 1.02 -35.37 -11.45
N PRO A 184 0.42 -34.65 -12.42
CA PRO A 184 1.16 -34.14 -13.58
C PRO A 184 2.31 -33.22 -13.16
N THR A 185 3.46 -33.39 -13.78
CA THR A 185 4.69 -32.67 -13.44
C THR A 185 5.34 -32.01 -14.65
N LEU A 186 6.07 -30.93 -14.40
CA LEU A 186 6.94 -30.25 -15.35
C LEU A 186 8.38 -30.38 -14.91
N LYS A 187 9.27 -30.56 -15.89
CA LYS A 187 10.72 -30.56 -15.71
C LYS A 187 11.32 -29.26 -16.23
N LEU A 188 11.90 -28.49 -15.33
CA LEU A 188 12.70 -27.32 -15.61
C LEU A 188 14.16 -27.73 -15.85
N SER A 189 14.77 -27.26 -16.93
CA SER A 189 16.21 -27.41 -17.20
C SER A 189 16.85 -26.06 -17.50
N THR A 190 18.02 -25.81 -16.90
CA THR A 190 18.83 -24.58 -17.09
C THR A 190 19.86 -24.75 -18.21
N LYS A 191 20.44 -23.66 -18.72
CA LYS A 191 21.50 -23.70 -19.76
C LYS A 191 22.76 -24.43 -19.32
N GLU A 192 23.04 -24.44 -18.03
CA GLU A 192 24.17 -25.14 -17.42
C GLU A 192 23.92 -26.64 -17.27
N GLY A 193 22.65 -27.07 -17.25
CA GLY A 193 22.24 -28.47 -17.10
C GLY A 193 21.66 -28.85 -15.74
N TYR A 194 21.44 -27.88 -14.83
CA TYR A 194 20.69 -28.11 -13.59
C TYR A 194 19.20 -28.31 -13.89
N GLU A 195 18.57 -29.23 -13.16
CA GLU A 195 17.18 -29.65 -13.41
C GLU A 195 16.37 -29.75 -12.11
N LEU A 196 15.09 -29.40 -12.20
CA LEU A 196 14.08 -29.60 -11.14
C LEU A 196 12.80 -30.11 -11.77
N THR A 197 12.18 -31.13 -11.16
CA THR A 197 10.88 -31.64 -11.57
C THR A 197 9.89 -31.46 -10.43
N GLY A 198 8.72 -30.91 -10.75
CA GLY A 198 7.66 -30.66 -9.77
C GLY A 198 6.32 -30.44 -10.43
N THR A 199 5.26 -30.27 -9.63
CA THR A 199 3.92 -29.97 -10.16
C THR A 199 3.89 -28.61 -10.86
N HIS A 200 2.90 -28.39 -11.74
CA HIS A 200 2.76 -27.13 -12.49
C HIS A 200 2.79 -25.88 -11.61
N ASN A 201 2.21 -25.97 -10.42
CA ASN A 201 2.12 -24.91 -9.44
C ASN A 201 3.28 -24.90 -8.44
N HIS A 202 4.37 -25.64 -8.68
CA HIS A 202 5.55 -25.61 -7.82
C HIS A 202 6.27 -24.27 -7.91
N PRO A 203 6.42 -23.49 -6.80
CA PRO A 203 7.10 -22.21 -6.84
C PRO A 203 8.62 -22.41 -6.87
N VAL A 204 9.28 -21.66 -7.75
CA VAL A 204 10.74 -21.50 -7.77
C VAL A 204 11.07 -20.01 -7.63
N LEU A 205 12.14 -19.71 -6.89
CA LEU A 205 12.58 -18.33 -6.72
C LEU A 205 13.26 -17.84 -8.02
N ALA A 206 12.74 -16.76 -8.59
CA ALA A 206 13.22 -16.18 -9.83
C ALA A 206 13.67 -14.73 -9.61
N LEU A 207 14.72 -14.32 -10.32
CA LEU A 207 15.13 -12.93 -10.41
C LEU A 207 14.46 -12.29 -11.64
N VAL A 208 13.69 -11.25 -11.41
CA VAL A 208 12.99 -10.49 -12.46
C VAL A 208 13.35 -9.01 -12.38
N SER A 209 12.99 -8.26 -13.42
CA SER A 209 13.04 -6.80 -13.41
C SER A 209 11.61 -6.26 -13.29
N VAL A 210 11.29 -5.61 -12.16
CA VAL A 210 10.01 -4.95 -11.91
C VAL A 210 10.26 -3.45 -12.01
N ALA A 211 9.69 -2.80 -13.04
CA ALA A 211 9.92 -1.37 -13.33
C ALA A 211 11.42 -0.96 -13.42
N GLY A 212 12.32 -1.88 -13.78
CA GLY A 212 13.76 -1.65 -13.83
C GLY A 212 14.53 -2.03 -12.56
N VAL A 213 13.83 -2.43 -11.49
CA VAL A 213 14.41 -2.87 -10.21
C VAL A 213 14.60 -4.39 -10.21
N PRO A 214 15.83 -4.89 -9.98
CA PRO A 214 16.09 -6.32 -9.83
C PRO A 214 15.42 -6.85 -8.56
N THR A 215 14.46 -7.76 -8.71
CA THR A 215 13.64 -8.24 -7.60
C THR A 215 13.54 -9.77 -7.62
N LEU A 216 13.71 -10.40 -6.46
CA LEU A 216 13.46 -11.83 -6.26
C LEU A 216 11.96 -12.04 -6.08
N LEU A 217 11.32 -12.78 -6.98
CA LEU A 217 9.91 -13.15 -6.89
C LEU A 217 9.73 -14.66 -7.02
N TRP A 218 8.70 -15.19 -6.37
CA TRP A 218 8.26 -16.56 -6.57
C TRP A 218 7.49 -16.66 -7.89
N LYS A 219 7.91 -17.58 -8.77
CA LYS A 219 7.18 -17.93 -10.00
C LYS A 219 6.80 -19.40 -9.97
N LEU A 220 5.60 -19.73 -10.42
CA LEU A 220 5.18 -21.13 -10.56
C LEU A 220 5.91 -21.77 -11.73
N LEU A 221 6.19 -23.08 -11.67
CA LEU A 221 6.77 -23.80 -12.81
C LEU A 221 5.97 -23.57 -14.09
N SER A 222 4.64 -23.50 -14.05
CA SER A 222 3.78 -23.21 -15.20
C SER A 222 3.93 -21.80 -15.78
N GLU A 223 4.48 -20.85 -15.03
CA GLU A 223 4.72 -19.47 -15.44
C GLU A 223 6.17 -19.24 -15.92
N ILE A 224 7.04 -20.23 -15.70
CA ILE A 224 8.43 -20.18 -16.13
C ILE A 224 8.51 -20.33 -17.65
N GLN A 225 9.28 -19.46 -18.27
CA GLN A 225 9.56 -19.49 -19.70
C GLN A 225 11.07 -19.61 -19.96
N PRO A 226 11.48 -20.17 -21.11
CA PRO A 226 12.87 -20.11 -21.54
C PRO A 226 13.38 -18.66 -21.55
N GLY A 227 14.54 -18.43 -20.94
CA GLY A 227 15.13 -17.09 -20.75
C GLY A 227 14.93 -16.50 -19.35
N ASP A 228 13.97 -17.00 -18.56
CA ASP A 228 13.81 -16.61 -17.16
C ASP A 228 15.06 -16.91 -16.33
N ARG A 229 15.25 -16.17 -15.23
CA ARG A 229 16.39 -16.31 -14.33
C ARG A 229 15.96 -16.93 -13.02
N VAL A 230 16.36 -18.17 -12.76
CA VAL A 230 16.02 -18.90 -11.53
C VAL A 230 17.22 -18.94 -10.58
N ALA A 231 16.95 -18.78 -9.29
CA ALA A 231 17.98 -18.75 -8.26
C ALA A 231 18.38 -20.18 -7.85
N LEU A 232 19.67 -20.49 -7.99
CA LEU A 232 20.30 -21.68 -7.44
C LEU A 232 21.11 -21.29 -6.20
N GLN A 233 20.80 -21.88 -5.06
CA GLN A 233 21.56 -21.69 -3.82
C GLN A 233 22.89 -22.45 -3.93
N ARG A 234 23.97 -21.75 -3.59
CA ARG A 234 25.35 -22.26 -3.72
C ARG A 234 26.21 -21.98 -2.49
N VAL A 235 25.58 -21.78 -1.33
CA VAL A 235 26.28 -21.56 -0.06
C VAL A 235 26.92 -22.88 0.37
N THR A 236 28.23 -22.85 0.56
CA THR A 236 28.98 -24.00 1.10
C THR A 236 28.60 -24.18 2.57
N PRO A 237 28.30 -25.41 3.02
CA PRO A 237 27.93 -25.64 4.41
C PRO A 237 29.17 -25.58 5.30
N ASP A 238 29.00 -25.14 6.55
CA ASP A 238 30.07 -25.21 7.55
C ASP A 238 30.46 -26.68 7.81
N GLU A 239 31.77 -26.97 7.81
CA GLU A 239 32.27 -28.28 8.20
C GLU A 239 32.23 -28.41 9.73
N ILE A 240 31.31 -29.25 10.23
CA ILE A 240 31.17 -29.51 11.67
C ILE A 240 31.64 -30.93 11.96
N GLY A 241 32.66 -31.06 12.80
CA GLY A 241 33.24 -32.33 13.23
C GLY A 241 34.43 -32.80 12.38
N TYR A 242 35.10 -33.86 12.84
CA TYR A 242 36.19 -34.51 12.10
C TYR A 242 35.68 -35.84 11.52
N PRO A 243 35.78 -36.07 10.20
CA PRO A 243 35.35 -37.33 9.60
C PRO A 243 36.25 -38.48 10.09
N MET A 244 35.68 -39.67 10.25
CA MET A 244 36.49 -40.84 10.61
C MET A 244 37.40 -41.22 9.43
N LEU A 245 38.63 -41.64 9.72
CA LEU A 245 39.61 -42.01 8.68
C LEU A 245 39.03 -43.03 7.69
N GLU A 246 38.36 -44.06 8.21
CA GLU A 246 37.74 -45.12 7.40
C GLU A 246 36.67 -44.58 6.42
N GLU A 247 35.87 -43.59 6.82
CA GLU A 247 34.85 -42.97 5.96
C GLU A 247 35.50 -42.16 4.83
N VAL A 248 36.59 -41.45 5.15
CA VAL A 248 37.37 -40.70 4.15
C VAL A 248 38.02 -41.66 3.15
N GLU A 249 38.64 -42.74 3.62
CA GLU A 249 39.21 -43.76 2.75
C GLU A 249 38.13 -44.44 1.89
N ALA A 250 36.95 -44.71 2.44
CA ALA A 250 35.83 -45.27 1.69
C ALA A 250 35.38 -44.35 0.55
N ALA A 251 35.32 -43.04 0.80
CA ALA A 251 35.01 -42.06 -0.23
C ALA A 251 36.10 -41.95 -1.31
N ILE A 252 37.38 -41.97 -0.91
CA ILE A 252 38.50 -42.00 -1.87
C ILE A 252 38.39 -43.26 -2.74
N LEU A 253 38.16 -44.41 -2.12
CA LEU A 253 38.06 -45.68 -2.84
C LEU A 253 36.87 -45.68 -3.80
N ALA A 254 35.71 -45.17 -3.37
CA ALA A 254 34.55 -44.99 -4.25
C ALA A 254 34.85 -44.07 -5.43
N GLY A 255 35.50 -42.91 -5.21
CA GLY A 255 35.88 -42.01 -6.29
C GLY A 255 36.82 -42.66 -7.32
N ALA A 256 37.75 -43.49 -6.86
CA ALA A 256 38.68 -44.23 -7.71
C ALA A 256 37.98 -45.31 -8.54
N PHE A 257 37.06 -46.07 -7.94
CA PHE A 257 36.29 -47.09 -8.65
C PHE A 257 35.23 -46.49 -9.59
N VAL A 258 34.65 -45.33 -9.24
CA VAL A 258 33.70 -44.62 -10.11
C VAL A 258 34.43 -43.99 -11.31
N SER A 259 35.65 -43.50 -11.14
CA SER A 259 36.46 -43.00 -12.26
C SER A 259 37.08 -44.14 -13.09
N GLU A 260 38.34 -44.46 -12.85
CA GLU A 260 39.13 -45.38 -13.67
C GLU A 260 38.96 -46.86 -13.30
N GLY A 261 38.34 -47.15 -12.15
CA GLY A 261 38.04 -48.53 -11.76
C GLY A 261 36.75 -49.09 -12.36
N TRP A 262 36.53 -50.38 -12.07
CA TRP A 262 35.36 -51.12 -12.52
C TRP A 262 35.04 -52.27 -11.56
N VAL A 263 33.75 -52.60 -11.46
CA VAL A 263 33.25 -53.70 -10.64
C VAL A 263 32.23 -54.50 -11.47
N SER A 264 32.66 -55.63 -12.02
CA SER A 264 31.76 -56.58 -12.68
C SER A 264 31.12 -57.54 -11.67
N GLU A 265 30.24 -58.42 -12.12
CA GLU A 265 29.64 -59.43 -11.24
C GLU A 265 30.66 -60.39 -10.59
N ASN A 266 31.79 -60.65 -11.24
CA ASN A 266 32.72 -61.70 -10.78
C ASN A 266 34.14 -61.21 -10.53
N ARG A 267 34.45 -59.96 -10.89
CA ARG A 267 35.80 -59.40 -10.82
C ARG A 267 35.73 -57.89 -10.71
N ALA A 268 36.71 -57.28 -10.06
CA ALA A 268 36.84 -55.83 -9.99
C ALA A 268 38.31 -55.45 -10.18
N GLY A 269 38.54 -54.21 -10.58
CA GLY A 269 39.90 -53.73 -10.76
C GLY A 269 39.99 -52.22 -10.81
N PHE A 270 41.20 -51.75 -10.57
CA PHE A 270 41.58 -50.35 -10.67
C PHE A 270 42.98 -50.26 -11.26
N ASN A 271 43.20 -49.33 -12.18
CA ASN A 271 44.49 -49.16 -12.81
C ASN A 271 44.80 -47.68 -13.01
N ASN A 272 46.00 -47.24 -12.63
CA ASN A 272 46.41 -45.84 -12.77
C ASN A 272 47.92 -45.71 -13.02
N ILE A 273 48.29 -44.71 -13.81
CA ILE A 273 49.69 -44.43 -14.18
C ILE A 273 50.44 -43.61 -13.11
N ASP A 274 49.71 -42.83 -12.30
CA ASP A 274 50.23 -42.14 -11.13
C ASP A 274 50.39 -43.15 -9.98
N ARG A 275 51.65 -43.38 -9.62
CA ARG A 275 52.00 -44.35 -8.58
C ARG A 275 51.60 -43.89 -7.18
N GLU A 276 51.63 -42.59 -6.89
CA GLU A 276 51.28 -42.07 -5.56
C GLU A 276 49.78 -42.21 -5.33
N TYR A 277 48.96 -41.82 -6.30
CA TYR A 277 47.52 -42.01 -6.24
C TYR A 277 47.14 -43.50 -6.21
N PHE A 278 47.81 -44.35 -7.01
CA PHE A 278 47.61 -45.80 -6.93
C PHE A 278 47.89 -46.37 -5.54
N ILE A 279 48.98 -45.96 -4.89
CA ILE A 279 49.31 -46.40 -3.52
C ILE A 279 48.24 -45.92 -2.53
N ARG A 280 47.72 -44.70 -2.70
CA ARG A 280 46.64 -44.15 -1.87
C ARG A 280 45.37 -44.99 -1.99
N VAL A 281 44.95 -45.34 -3.22
CA VAL A 281 43.78 -46.19 -3.48
C VAL A 281 43.99 -47.60 -2.95
N LEU A 282 45.20 -48.15 -3.09
CA LEU A 282 45.56 -49.46 -2.54
C LEU A 282 45.43 -49.49 -1.01
N ALA A 283 45.92 -48.46 -0.33
CA ALA A 283 45.79 -48.33 1.12
C ALA A 283 44.32 -48.19 1.55
N ALA A 284 43.53 -47.42 0.81
CA ALA A 284 42.10 -47.29 1.05
C ALA A 284 41.37 -48.64 0.86
N TYR A 285 41.71 -49.41 -0.18
CA TYR A 285 41.20 -50.76 -0.40
C TYR A 285 41.50 -51.69 0.78
N ASP A 286 42.74 -51.67 1.26
CA ASP A 286 43.18 -52.52 2.38
C ASP A 286 42.45 -52.23 3.67
N LEU A 287 42.10 -50.96 3.90
CA LEU A 287 41.38 -50.53 5.09
C LEU A 287 39.88 -50.83 5.00
N VAL A 288 39.24 -50.48 3.88
CA VAL A 288 37.77 -50.42 3.75
C VAL A 288 37.17 -51.74 3.28
N VAL A 289 37.85 -52.45 2.38
CA VAL A 289 37.37 -53.71 1.79
C VAL A 289 38.16 -54.89 2.35
N GLY A 290 39.48 -54.80 2.32
CA GLY A 290 40.37 -55.90 2.63
C GLY A 290 40.24 -57.07 1.64
N GLY A 291 40.65 -58.26 2.09
CA GLY A 291 40.56 -59.49 1.30
C GLY A 291 41.64 -59.66 0.21
N PRO A 292 41.60 -60.79 -0.53
CA PRO A 292 42.62 -61.13 -1.52
C PRO A 292 42.57 -60.20 -2.73
N ARG A 293 43.75 -59.72 -3.16
CA ARG A 293 43.93 -58.90 -4.36
C ARG A 293 45.28 -59.19 -5.00
N TYR A 294 45.39 -58.98 -6.30
CA TYR A 294 46.61 -59.16 -7.07
C TYR A 294 47.10 -57.80 -7.57
N LEU A 295 48.42 -57.59 -7.48
CA LEU A 295 49.07 -56.37 -7.93
C LEU A 295 49.96 -56.68 -9.13
N ALA A 296 49.85 -55.87 -10.18
CA ALA A 296 50.69 -55.98 -11.37
C ALA A 296 51.17 -54.60 -11.83
N GLN A 297 52.30 -54.61 -12.54
CA GLN A 297 52.79 -53.44 -13.28
C GLN A 297 53.10 -53.86 -14.70
N ARG A 298 52.67 -53.04 -15.67
CA ARG A 298 53.05 -53.25 -17.07
C ARG A 298 53.34 -51.94 -17.80
N PRO A 299 54.31 -51.91 -18.73
CA PRO A 299 54.49 -50.77 -19.61
C PRO A 299 53.31 -50.66 -20.57
N ILE A 300 52.81 -49.44 -20.79
CA ILE A 300 51.81 -49.13 -21.82
C ILE A 300 52.46 -48.49 -23.03
N ALA A 301 51.72 -48.36 -24.14
CA ALA A 301 52.24 -47.84 -25.41
C ALA A 301 52.87 -46.44 -25.32
N SER A 302 52.52 -45.64 -24.31
CA SER A 302 53.12 -44.33 -24.04
C SER A 302 54.51 -44.41 -23.36
N GLY A 303 54.98 -45.60 -22.99
CA GLY A 303 56.20 -45.82 -22.23
C GLY A 303 56.03 -45.66 -20.71
N SER A 304 54.86 -45.24 -20.24
CA SER A 304 54.55 -45.15 -18.81
C SER A 304 54.30 -46.54 -18.20
N LEU A 305 54.56 -46.69 -16.90
CA LEU A 305 54.20 -47.91 -16.16
C LEU A 305 52.78 -47.76 -15.62
N LEU A 306 51.90 -48.69 -16.00
CA LEU A 306 50.54 -48.79 -15.47
C LEU A 306 50.55 -49.73 -14.26
N ASN A 307 50.04 -49.25 -13.13
CA ASN A 307 49.88 -50.03 -11.91
C ASN A 307 48.44 -50.56 -11.87
N GLU A 308 48.26 -51.83 -11.53
CA GLU A 308 46.95 -52.50 -11.55
C GLU A 308 46.66 -53.23 -10.24
N ILE A 309 45.45 -53.01 -9.72
CA ILE A 309 44.80 -53.83 -8.69
C ILE A 309 43.80 -54.73 -9.41
N ASP A 310 43.89 -56.03 -9.18
CA ASP A 310 42.97 -57.03 -9.69
C ASP A 310 42.35 -57.83 -8.54
N ILE A 311 41.02 -57.81 -8.45
CA ILE A 311 40.24 -58.45 -7.38
C ILE A 311 39.41 -59.56 -8.03
N GLN A 312 39.81 -60.80 -7.77
CA GLN A 312 39.19 -62.00 -8.37
C GLN A 312 38.14 -62.64 -7.44
N ASP A 313 38.12 -62.27 -6.16
CA ASP A 313 37.10 -62.67 -5.19
C ASP A 313 36.42 -61.41 -4.63
N LEU A 314 35.14 -61.23 -4.99
CA LEU A 314 34.35 -60.07 -4.60
C LEU A 314 33.62 -60.22 -3.27
N THR A 315 33.83 -61.30 -2.51
CA THR A 315 33.09 -61.53 -1.25
C THR A 315 33.25 -60.37 -0.26
N ALA A 316 34.49 -59.88 -0.09
CA ALA A 316 34.78 -58.72 0.76
C ALA A 316 34.23 -57.42 0.17
N LEU A 317 34.36 -57.21 -1.15
CA LEU A 317 33.86 -55.99 -1.82
C LEU A 317 32.34 -55.88 -1.73
N ARG A 318 31.61 -56.99 -1.96
CA ARG A 318 30.14 -57.04 -1.89
C ARG A 318 29.60 -56.78 -0.49
N SER A 319 30.37 -57.06 0.55
CA SER A 319 30.01 -56.79 1.95
C SER A 319 30.45 -55.40 2.44
N SER A 320 31.25 -54.68 1.65
CA SER A 320 31.66 -53.30 1.92
C SER A 320 30.66 -52.28 1.35
N VAL A 321 30.87 -50.99 1.66
CA VAL A 321 30.11 -49.87 1.10
C VAL A 321 30.21 -49.73 -0.44
N LEU A 322 31.13 -50.44 -1.09
CA LEU A 322 31.25 -50.47 -2.56
C LEU A 322 30.38 -51.54 -3.22
N GLY A 323 29.68 -52.37 -2.44
CA GLY A 323 28.81 -53.41 -2.96
C GLY A 323 27.72 -52.88 -3.89
N GLU A 324 27.26 -51.64 -3.68
CA GLU A 324 26.29 -50.96 -4.55
C GLU A 324 26.80 -50.70 -5.98
N MET A 325 28.12 -50.74 -6.20
CA MET A 325 28.71 -50.48 -7.52
C MET A 325 28.82 -51.72 -8.40
N VAL A 326 28.53 -52.91 -7.86
CA VAL A 326 28.70 -54.18 -8.57
C VAL A 326 27.74 -54.30 -9.74
N GLY A 327 28.26 -54.68 -10.91
CA GLY A 327 27.45 -55.01 -12.09
C GLY A 327 27.12 -53.81 -12.99
N TYR A 328 27.49 -52.59 -12.59
CA TYR A 328 27.24 -51.38 -13.38
C TYR A 328 28.32 -51.13 -14.44
N ARG A 329 27.89 -50.80 -15.66
CA ARG A 329 28.80 -50.42 -16.76
C ARG A 329 29.10 -48.93 -16.73
N SER A 330 30.07 -48.49 -17.51
CA SER A 330 30.48 -47.07 -17.60
C SER A 330 29.34 -46.09 -17.94
N VAL A 331 28.32 -46.52 -18.69
CA VAL A 331 27.12 -45.73 -19.03
C VAL A 331 26.09 -45.67 -17.89
N ASP A 332 26.20 -46.58 -16.92
CA ASP A 332 25.23 -46.79 -15.84
C ASP A 332 25.79 -46.35 -14.46
N LYS A 333 27.07 -45.89 -14.41
CA LYS A 333 27.73 -45.40 -13.18
C LYS A 333 26.95 -44.25 -12.53
N PHE A 334 27.08 -44.10 -11.21
CA PHE A 334 26.39 -43.10 -10.40
C PHE A 334 27.23 -42.73 -9.17
N VAL A 335 26.87 -41.64 -8.48
CA VAL A 335 27.45 -41.26 -7.18
C VAL A 335 26.85 -42.16 -6.10
N PRO A 336 27.68 -42.88 -5.33
CA PRO A 336 27.19 -43.83 -4.35
C PRO A 336 26.22 -43.25 -3.31
N GLY A 337 25.27 -44.06 -2.85
CA GLY A 337 24.22 -43.64 -1.91
C GLY A 337 24.80 -43.08 -0.61
N PHE A 338 25.80 -43.77 -0.06
CA PHE A 338 26.46 -43.33 1.18
C PHE A 338 27.17 -41.97 1.04
N ILE A 339 27.63 -41.58 -0.16
CA ILE A 339 28.24 -40.25 -0.39
C ILE A 339 27.21 -39.15 -0.24
N TRP A 340 25.99 -39.36 -0.74
CA TRP A 340 24.90 -38.38 -0.61
C TRP A 340 24.51 -38.14 0.84
N SER A 341 24.43 -39.19 1.65
CA SER A 341 24.08 -39.14 3.07
C SER A 341 25.26 -38.83 4.00
N SER A 342 26.42 -38.45 3.45
CA SER A 342 27.61 -38.15 4.25
C SER A 342 27.86 -36.65 4.40
N SER A 343 28.75 -36.31 5.33
CA SER A 343 29.19 -34.94 5.59
C SER A 343 29.91 -34.32 4.38
N PRO A 344 30.03 -32.98 4.33
CA PRO A 344 30.77 -32.30 3.27
C PRO A 344 32.21 -32.80 3.11
N ALA A 345 32.90 -33.17 4.18
CA ALA A 345 34.28 -33.66 4.10
C ALA A 345 34.38 -35.01 3.34
N ILE A 346 33.40 -35.90 3.49
CA ILE A 346 33.35 -37.19 2.78
C ILE A 346 33.00 -36.97 1.31
N LYS A 347 32.02 -36.09 1.02
CA LYS A 347 31.67 -35.69 -0.35
C LYS A 347 32.88 -35.07 -1.07
N ARG A 348 33.66 -34.23 -0.37
CA ARG A 348 34.91 -33.65 -0.87
C ARG A 348 35.92 -34.74 -1.23
N ALA A 349 36.19 -35.68 -0.33
CA ALA A 349 37.14 -36.77 -0.56
C ALA A 349 36.77 -37.65 -1.76
N PHE A 350 35.47 -37.92 -1.94
CA PHE A 350 34.96 -38.61 -3.13
C PHE A 350 35.20 -37.80 -4.40
N LEU A 351 34.83 -36.52 -4.43
CA LEU A 351 35.04 -35.66 -5.59
C LEU A 351 36.53 -35.50 -5.93
N GLN A 352 37.40 -35.32 -4.94
CA GLN A 352 38.85 -35.24 -5.13
C GLN A 352 39.40 -36.48 -5.84
N SER A 353 39.05 -37.66 -5.34
CA SER A 353 39.46 -38.94 -5.93
C SER A 353 38.86 -39.16 -7.33
N LEU A 354 37.59 -38.80 -7.51
CA LEU A 354 36.90 -38.89 -8.80
C LEU A 354 37.59 -38.02 -9.87
N PHE A 355 37.91 -36.76 -9.52
CA PHE A 355 38.63 -35.84 -10.40
C PHE A 355 40.10 -36.22 -10.56
N GLU A 356 40.72 -36.88 -9.57
CA GLU A 356 42.07 -37.40 -9.74
C GLU A 356 42.14 -38.51 -10.80
N GLY A 357 41.12 -39.36 -10.90
CA GLY A 357 41.03 -40.34 -11.99
C GLY A 357 40.74 -39.68 -13.33
N ASP A 358 39.48 -39.32 -13.57
CA ASP A 358 38.96 -38.90 -14.88
C ASP A 358 38.88 -37.38 -15.06
N GLY A 359 39.38 -36.62 -14.10
CA GLY A 359 39.43 -35.16 -14.16
C GLY A 359 40.73 -34.62 -14.76
N SER A 360 40.64 -33.41 -15.28
CA SER A 360 41.78 -32.68 -15.83
C SER A 360 41.64 -31.16 -15.64
N SER A 361 42.77 -30.49 -15.48
CA SER A 361 42.90 -29.03 -15.55
C SER A 361 43.75 -28.64 -16.77
N SER A 362 43.34 -27.60 -17.48
CA SER A 362 44.12 -27.05 -18.60
C SER A 362 43.92 -25.55 -18.75
N LEU A 363 45.01 -24.85 -19.10
CA LEU A 363 44.97 -23.47 -19.55
C LEU A 363 44.41 -23.40 -20.97
N LEU A 364 43.45 -22.50 -21.16
CA LEU A 364 42.83 -22.20 -22.44
C LEU A 364 43.40 -20.89 -23.03
N PRO A 365 43.24 -20.65 -24.35
CA PRO A 365 43.64 -19.38 -24.97
C PRO A 365 43.06 -18.16 -24.25
N ARG A 366 43.77 -17.03 -24.25
CA ARG A 366 43.42 -15.79 -23.52
C ARG A 366 43.50 -15.90 -21.98
N GLN A 367 44.42 -16.72 -21.49
CA GLN A 367 44.65 -16.94 -20.05
C GLN A 367 43.39 -17.39 -19.30
N THR A 368 42.48 -18.17 -19.92
CA THR A 368 41.36 -18.78 -19.19
C THR A 368 41.75 -20.18 -18.71
N ILE A 369 40.96 -20.76 -17.81
CA ILE A 369 41.24 -22.09 -17.25
C ILE A 369 39.98 -22.95 -17.39
N GLN A 370 40.18 -24.24 -17.63
CA GLN A 370 39.14 -25.23 -17.59
C GLN A 370 39.54 -26.37 -16.67
N VAL A 371 38.67 -26.65 -15.70
CA VAL A 371 38.66 -27.93 -14.99
C VAL A 371 37.52 -28.75 -15.60
N SER A 372 37.77 -30.02 -15.91
CA SER A 372 36.77 -30.88 -16.52
C SER A 372 36.81 -32.28 -15.95
N TYR A 373 35.63 -32.90 -15.86
CA TYR A 373 35.43 -34.30 -15.55
C TYR A 373 34.66 -34.96 -16.69
N SER A 374 35.14 -36.11 -17.16
CA SER A 374 34.59 -36.85 -18.30
C SER A 374 33.88 -38.12 -17.84
N THR A 375 32.70 -38.40 -18.41
CA THR A 375 31.98 -39.66 -18.16
C THR A 375 31.09 -40.05 -19.34
N ARG A 376 30.68 -41.32 -19.41
CA ARG A 376 29.64 -41.79 -20.33
C ARG A 376 28.26 -41.91 -19.68
N SER A 377 28.18 -41.77 -18.35
CA SER A 377 26.92 -41.83 -17.63
C SER A 377 26.27 -40.45 -17.50
N ALA A 378 25.07 -40.30 -18.06
CA ALA A 378 24.27 -39.09 -17.91
C ALA A 378 23.78 -38.87 -16.47
N ARG A 379 23.57 -39.96 -15.73
CA ARG A 379 23.23 -39.89 -14.30
C ARG A 379 24.41 -39.34 -13.51
N LEU A 380 25.60 -39.90 -13.69
CA LEU A 380 26.81 -39.47 -12.98
C LEU A 380 27.16 -38.02 -13.31
N ALA A 381 27.05 -37.59 -14.57
CA ALA A 381 27.29 -36.20 -14.95
C ALA A 381 26.38 -35.21 -14.20
N ARG A 382 25.08 -35.51 -14.08
CA ARG A 382 24.12 -34.70 -13.32
C ARG A 382 24.42 -34.69 -11.82
N GLU A 383 24.68 -35.87 -11.25
CA GLU A 383 24.96 -36.02 -9.82
C GLU A 383 26.28 -35.33 -9.41
N VAL A 384 27.33 -35.43 -10.24
CA VAL A 384 28.60 -34.70 -10.01
C VAL A 384 28.41 -33.19 -10.12
N GLN A 385 27.65 -32.72 -11.11
CA GLN A 385 27.31 -31.29 -11.21
C GLN A 385 26.56 -30.80 -9.96
N GLN A 386 25.61 -31.58 -9.44
CA GLN A 386 24.87 -31.24 -8.22
C GLN A 386 25.78 -31.22 -6.97
N LEU A 387 26.68 -32.20 -6.81
CA LEU A 387 27.64 -32.19 -5.70
C LEU A 387 28.57 -30.97 -5.76
N LEU A 388 29.06 -30.59 -6.94
CA LEU A 388 29.88 -29.39 -7.11
C LEU A 388 29.14 -28.12 -6.67
N LEU A 389 27.83 -28.02 -6.95
CA LEU A 389 27.00 -26.90 -6.50
C LEU A 389 26.92 -26.80 -4.97
N GLU A 390 26.90 -27.91 -4.24
CA GLU A 390 26.93 -27.90 -2.76
C GLU A 390 28.22 -27.30 -2.19
N PHE A 391 29.32 -27.32 -2.96
CA PHE A 391 30.59 -26.67 -2.63
C PHE A 391 30.74 -25.26 -3.24
N GLY A 392 29.65 -24.70 -3.75
CA GLY A 392 29.65 -23.37 -4.36
C GLY A 392 30.23 -23.30 -5.77
N VAL A 393 30.55 -24.45 -6.39
CA VAL A 393 31.20 -24.53 -7.70
C VAL A 393 30.15 -24.67 -8.80
N ILE A 394 29.99 -23.63 -9.61
CA ILE A 394 29.12 -23.69 -10.80
C ILE A 394 29.83 -24.39 -11.95
N SER A 395 29.22 -25.46 -12.43
CA SER A 395 29.71 -26.23 -13.59
C SER A 395 28.65 -26.32 -14.69
N ARG A 396 29.09 -26.64 -15.92
CA ARG A 396 28.23 -26.84 -17.09
C ARG A 396 28.38 -28.25 -17.63
N GLN A 397 27.29 -28.87 -18.06
CA GLN A 397 27.34 -30.12 -18.80
C GLN A 397 27.48 -29.88 -20.31
N THR A 398 28.36 -30.62 -20.97
CA THR A 398 28.56 -30.58 -22.43
C THR A 398 28.59 -32.00 -22.99
N LYS A 399 27.89 -32.25 -24.09
CA LYS A 399 27.88 -33.55 -24.77
C LYS A 399 28.72 -33.50 -26.04
N HIS A 400 29.67 -34.42 -26.17
CA HIS A 400 30.49 -34.59 -27.38
C HIS A 400 29.83 -35.54 -28.38
N ALA A 401 30.19 -35.39 -29.66
CA ALA A 401 29.69 -36.24 -30.75
C ALA A 401 30.02 -37.74 -30.57
N THR A 402 31.07 -38.04 -29.80
CA THR A 402 31.50 -39.40 -29.44
C THR A 402 30.61 -40.08 -28.39
N GLY A 403 29.61 -39.37 -27.84
CA GLY A 403 28.73 -39.86 -26.77
C GLY A 403 29.28 -39.61 -25.35
N GLU A 404 30.46 -39.02 -25.22
CA GLU A 404 31.06 -38.59 -23.95
C GLU A 404 30.39 -37.32 -23.42
N LEU A 405 30.10 -37.30 -22.12
CA LEU A 405 29.60 -36.15 -21.38
C LEU A 405 30.75 -35.56 -20.55
N LYS A 406 30.85 -34.23 -20.55
CA LYS A 406 31.80 -33.50 -19.71
C LYS A 406 31.08 -32.57 -18.76
N VAL A 407 31.46 -32.61 -17.49
CA VAL A 407 31.16 -31.57 -16.50
C VAL A 407 32.35 -30.62 -16.50
N VAL A 408 32.13 -29.38 -16.91
CA VAL A 408 33.19 -28.39 -17.11
C VAL A 408 33.01 -27.17 -16.21
N ILE A 409 34.08 -26.78 -15.54
CA ILE A 409 34.21 -25.54 -14.78
C ILE A 409 35.10 -24.63 -15.62
N THR A 410 34.51 -23.54 -16.12
CA THR A 410 35.17 -22.65 -17.09
C THR A 410 35.31 -21.22 -16.58
N ASN A 411 34.52 -20.83 -15.58
CA ASN A 411 34.66 -19.54 -14.93
C ASN A 411 35.82 -19.61 -13.93
N ARG A 412 36.67 -18.58 -13.92
CA ARG A 412 37.89 -18.58 -13.11
C ARG A 412 37.58 -18.54 -11.61
N ARG A 413 36.49 -17.86 -11.21
CA ARG A 413 36.02 -17.83 -9.82
C ARG A 413 35.69 -19.24 -9.34
N ASP A 414 34.84 -19.96 -10.08
CA ASP A 414 34.48 -21.34 -9.76
C ASP A 414 35.67 -22.31 -9.81
N ALA A 415 36.66 -22.08 -10.69
CA ALA A 415 37.89 -22.87 -10.70
C ALA A 415 38.77 -22.65 -9.46
N ARG A 416 38.80 -21.44 -8.89
CA ARG A 416 39.46 -21.17 -7.60
C ARG A 416 38.71 -21.81 -6.44
N ILE A 417 37.39 -21.63 -6.40
CA ILE A 417 36.54 -22.29 -5.40
C ILE A 417 36.76 -23.81 -5.48
N PHE A 418 36.74 -24.41 -6.67
CA PHE A 418 37.06 -25.82 -6.84
C PHE A 418 38.45 -26.16 -6.29
N ALA A 419 39.50 -25.40 -6.60
CA ALA A 419 40.84 -25.66 -6.10
C ALA A 419 40.93 -25.60 -4.56
N GLU A 420 40.15 -24.71 -3.94
CA GLU A 420 40.15 -24.46 -2.49
C GLU A 420 39.24 -25.42 -1.70
N THR A 421 38.07 -25.75 -2.24
CA THR A 421 37.01 -26.50 -1.52
C THR A 421 36.89 -27.96 -1.93
N VAL A 422 37.35 -28.31 -3.14
CA VAL A 422 37.34 -29.68 -3.67
C VAL A 422 38.77 -30.11 -4.01
N GLY A 423 39.31 -29.67 -5.13
CA GLY A 423 40.70 -29.92 -5.54
C GLY A 423 40.92 -31.29 -6.17
N PHE A 424 42.18 -31.54 -6.50
CA PHE A 424 42.74 -32.82 -6.97
C PHE A 424 43.61 -33.44 -5.87
N LEU A 425 44.15 -34.64 -6.10
CA LEU A 425 45.17 -35.24 -5.25
C LEU A 425 46.56 -35.07 -5.88
N GLY A 426 47.59 -34.90 -5.06
CA GLY A 426 48.99 -34.91 -5.52
C GLY A 426 49.32 -33.91 -6.64
N ALA A 427 49.90 -34.40 -7.74
CA ALA A 427 50.50 -33.57 -8.78
C ALA A 427 49.48 -32.73 -9.59
N LYS A 428 48.26 -33.24 -9.82
CA LYS A 428 47.23 -32.49 -10.55
C LYS A 428 46.78 -31.24 -9.78
N GLN A 429 46.75 -31.30 -8.44
CA GLN A 429 46.44 -30.14 -7.60
C GLN A 429 47.54 -29.09 -7.71
N GLY A 430 48.80 -29.49 -7.56
CA GLY A 430 49.93 -28.58 -7.71
C GLY A 430 49.96 -27.93 -9.10
N LYS A 431 49.60 -28.67 -10.16
CA LYS A 431 49.41 -28.10 -11.50
C LYS A 431 48.30 -27.05 -11.53
N LEU A 432 47.11 -27.36 -11.00
CA LEU A 432 45.98 -26.43 -10.97
C LEU A 432 46.32 -25.14 -10.22
N GLU A 433 46.97 -25.26 -9.06
CA GLU A 433 47.40 -24.12 -8.24
C GLU A 433 48.44 -23.26 -8.97
N ASN A 434 49.43 -23.89 -9.63
CA ASN A 434 50.41 -23.18 -10.45
C ASN A 434 49.76 -22.48 -11.65
N ASP A 435 48.84 -23.15 -12.34
CA ASP A 435 48.09 -22.58 -13.45
C ASP A 435 47.27 -21.36 -12.97
N LEU A 436 46.55 -21.47 -11.84
CA LEU A 436 45.79 -20.38 -11.24
C LEU A 436 46.68 -19.23 -10.75
N ALA A 437 47.85 -19.53 -10.16
CA ALA A 437 48.82 -18.54 -9.69
C ALA A 437 49.49 -17.79 -10.85
N SER A 438 49.66 -18.44 -12.00
CA SER A 438 50.21 -17.81 -13.21
C SER A 438 49.25 -16.80 -13.87
N MET A 439 47.97 -16.82 -13.49
CA MET A 439 46.94 -15.94 -14.05
C MET A 439 46.79 -14.67 -13.21
N SER A 440 46.69 -13.50 -13.85
CA SER A 440 46.46 -12.24 -13.15
C SER A 440 45.12 -12.26 -12.39
N ARG A 441 45.14 -11.81 -11.12
CA ARG A 441 43.93 -11.60 -10.32
C ARG A 441 43.03 -10.49 -10.90
N GLU A 442 43.62 -9.54 -11.63
CA GLU A 442 42.98 -8.34 -12.21
C GLU A 442 42.77 -8.45 -13.73
N THR A 443 42.41 -9.64 -14.25
CA THR A 443 42.32 -9.82 -15.70
C THR A 443 41.11 -9.09 -16.31
N ILE A 444 41.26 -8.63 -17.56
CA ILE A 444 40.22 -7.98 -18.39
C ILE A 444 39.11 -8.96 -18.83
N ALA A 445 39.34 -10.28 -18.73
CA ALA A 445 38.37 -11.30 -19.09
C ALA A 445 37.16 -11.28 -18.12
N LEU A 446 36.00 -10.96 -18.67
CA LEU A 446 34.73 -10.89 -17.93
C LEU A 446 34.38 -12.25 -17.31
N SER A 447 34.08 -12.27 -16.00
CA SER A 447 33.44 -13.43 -15.38
C SER A 447 32.06 -13.65 -16.02
N SER A 448 31.67 -14.91 -16.19
CA SER A 448 30.32 -15.26 -16.66
C SER A 448 29.28 -15.22 -15.54
N ASP A 449 29.74 -15.29 -14.28
CA ASP A 449 28.91 -15.24 -13.08
C ASP A 449 28.54 -13.78 -12.76
N HIS A 450 27.39 -13.39 -13.29
CA HIS A 450 26.86 -12.04 -13.18
C HIS A 450 25.42 -12.09 -12.73
N VAL A 451 24.99 -11.05 -12.02
CA VAL A 451 23.63 -10.89 -11.55
C VAL A 451 22.83 -10.11 -12.60
N PRO A 452 21.85 -10.74 -13.26
CA PRO A 452 21.01 -10.06 -14.24
C PRO A 452 20.36 -8.79 -13.69
N PHE A 453 20.15 -7.79 -14.55
CA PHE A 453 19.49 -6.50 -14.27
C PHE A 453 20.23 -5.56 -13.28
N VAL A 454 21.03 -6.07 -12.34
CA VAL A 454 21.75 -5.27 -11.34
C VAL A 454 22.69 -4.24 -11.97
N GLY A 455 23.43 -4.63 -13.02
CA GLY A 455 24.37 -3.72 -13.67
C GLY A 455 23.69 -2.51 -14.31
N ASP A 456 22.54 -2.73 -14.95
CA ASP A 456 21.77 -1.67 -15.57
C ASP A 456 21.09 -0.81 -14.50
N PHE A 457 20.54 -1.43 -13.45
CA PHE A 457 19.94 -0.74 -12.32
C PHE A 457 20.94 0.20 -11.61
N ILE A 458 22.15 -0.27 -11.30
CA ILE A 458 23.19 0.56 -10.67
C ILE A 458 23.65 1.68 -11.61
N ARG A 459 23.80 1.44 -12.92
CA ARG A 459 24.22 2.49 -13.86
C ARG A 459 23.17 3.58 -14.04
N GLU A 460 21.90 3.21 -13.91
CA GLU A 460 20.79 4.12 -14.04
C GLU A 460 20.54 4.90 -12.74
N HIS A 461 20.57 4.23 -11.59
CA HIS A 461 20.10 4.77 -10.30
C HIS A 461 21.20 4.90 -9.22
N GLY A 462 22.38 4.30 -9.40
CA GLY A 462 23.40 4.17 -8.34
C GLY A 462 24.12 5.46 -7.95
N ALA A 463 24.17 6.47 -8.83
CA ALA A 463 24.82 7.75 -8.53
C ALA A 463 24.23 8.92 -9.34
N THR A 464 24.17 10.10 -8.73
CA THR A 464 23.80 11.36 -9.40
C THR A 464 25.00 12.12 -9.99
N ARG A 465 26.17 12.04 -9.35
CA ARG A 465 27.38 12.74 -9.78
C ARG A 465 27.96 12.11 -11.04
N TRP A 466 28.34 12.94 -12.03
CA TRP A 466 28.86 12.46 -13.31
C TRP A 466 30.12 11.60 -13.18
N THR A 467 31.03 11.94 -12.25
CA THR A 467 32.27 11.17 -11.99
C THR A 467 31.97 9.73 -11.59
N GLU A 468 31.05 9.55 -10.65
CA GLU A 468 30.64 8.24 -10.15
C GLU A 468 29.87 7.47 -11.22
N ARG A 469 28.96 8.14 -11.97
CA ARG A 469 28.22 7.52 -13.07
C ARG A 469 29.13 7.06 -14.20
N ASP A 470 30.12 7.86 -14.57
CA ASP A 470 31.11 7.49 -15.58
C ASP A 470 31.94 6.30 -15.11
N TRP A 471 32.30 6.26 -13.82
CA TRP A 471 32.96 5.10 -13.23
C TRP A 471 32.06 3.85 -13.29
N LEU A 472 30.83 3.89 -12.77
CA LEU A 472 29.88 2.77 -12.77
C LEU A 472 29.57 2.27 -14.19
N ARG A 473 29.54 3.14 -15.19
CA ARG A 473 29.36 2.77 -16.62
C ARG A 473 30.57 2.04 -17.19
N ARG A 474 31.78 2.39 -16.77
CA ARG A 474 33.03 1.76 -17.25
C ARG A 474 33.34 0.45 -16.54
N HIS A 475 32.67 0.17 -15.42
CA HIS A 475 32.91 -1.03 -14.62
C HIS A 475 31.73 -2.01 -14.68
N ASN A 476 32.04 -3.31 -14.59
CA ASN A 476 31.04 -4.38 -14.61
C ASN A 476 30.66 -4.73 -13.17
N VAL A 477 29.88 -3.84 -12.56
CA VAL A 477 29.43 -3.90 -11.16
C VAL A 477 28.31 -4.91 -10.92
N ASP A 478 28.01 -5.77 -11.88
CA ASP A 478 27.08 -6.89 -11.78
C ASP A 478 27.79 -8.24 -11.63
N ARG A 479 29.13 -8.26 -11.63
CA ARG A 479 29.93 -9.49 -11.49
C ARG A 479 30.19 -9.80 -10.03
N ILE A 480 29.84 -11.00 -9.57
CA ILE A 480 30.06 -11.43 -8.18
C ILE A 480 31.53 -11.34 -7.78
N SER A 481 32.45 -11.76 -8.66
CA SER A 481 33.88 -11.67 -8.39
C SER A 481 34.41 -10.24 -8.17
N ARG A 482 33.71 -9.22 -8.69
CA ARG A 482 34.04 -7.81 -8.43
C ARG A 482 33.55 -7.38 -7.05
N TRP A 483 32.38 -7.82 -6.63
CA TRP A 483 31.89 -7.55 -5.28
C TRP A 483 32.75 -8.22 -4.21
N GLU A 484 33.30 -9.40 -4.45
CA GLU A 484 34.22 -10.07 -3.52
C GLU A 484 35.56 -9.35 -3.37
N LEU A 485 36.12 -8.83 -4.48
CA LEU A 485 37.47 -8.24 -4.51
C LEU A 485 37.47 -6.73 -4.25
N ASN A 486 36.45 -6.02 -4.69
CA ASN A 486 36.39 -4.56 -4.76
C ASN A 486 35.12 -3.99 -4.12
N ARG A 487 34.52 -4.68 -3.12
CA ARG A 487 33.27 -4.24 -2.47
C ARG A 487 33.30 -2.78 -2.08
N ASP A 488 34.30 -2.38 -1.30
CA ASP A 488 34.38 -1.05 -0.71
C ASP A 488 34.52 0.04 -1.78
N GLU A 489 35.21 -0.26 -2.87
CA GLU A 489 35.35 0.64 -4.03
C GLU A 489 34.01 0.78 -4.77
N ILE A 490 33.33 -0.33 -5.06
CA ILE A 490 32.01 -0.32 -5.73
C ILE A 490 30.99 0.44 -4.88
N VAL A 491 30.94 0.14 -3.58
CA VAL A 491 30.05 0.79 -2.60
C VAL A 491 30.34 2.29 -2.51
N ALA A 492 31.61 2.71 -2.54
CA ALA A 492 31.97 4.13 -2.53
C ALA A 492 31.45 4.90 -3.76
N HIS A 493 31.32 4.23 -4.91
CA HIS A 493 30.77 4.79 -6.14
C HIS A 493 29.23 4.72 -6.23
N ILE A 494 28.57 3.91 -5.39
CA ILE A 494 27.11 3.88 -5.26
C ILE A 494 26.70 4.91 -4.19
N THR A 495 26.46 6.14 -4.63
CA THR A 495 26.21 7.27 -3.73
C THR A 495 24.74 7.48 -3.40
N GLU A 496 23.83 6.92 -4.20
CA GLU A 496 22.39 7.00 -3.93
C GLU A 496 21.99 5.98 -2.86
N PRO A 497 21.38 6.41 -1.74
CA PRO A 497 20.99 5.49 -0.67
C PRO A 497 19.80 4.63 -1.06
N GLY A 498 19.65 3.44 -0.46
CA GLY A 498 18.61 2.46 -0.82
C GLY A 498 19.00 1.52 -1.98
N ILE A 499 19.91 1.93 -2.86
CA ILE A 499 20.39 1.06 -3.96
C ILE A 499 21.09 -0.18 -3.43
N LEU A 500 21.87 -0.04 -2.36
CA LEU A 500 22.57 -1.16 -1.72
C LEU A 500 21.59 -2.13 -1.04
N ASP A 501 20.47 -1.65 -0.49
CA ASP A 501 19.48 -2.51 0.15
C ASP A 501 18.83 -3.49 -0.87
N VAL A 502 18.68 -3.04 -2.12
CA VAL A 502 18.23 -3.87 -3.23
C VAL A 502 19.35 -4.77 -3.76
N VAL A 503 20.55 -4.20 -3.93
CA VAL A 503 21.65 -4.87 -4.65
C VAL A 503 22.40 -5.87 -3.78
N GLU A 504 22.74 -5.52 -2.54
CA GLU A 504 23.59 -6.34 -1.66
C GLU A 504 23.04 -7.77 -1.48
N PRO A 505 21.75 -8.00 -1.23
CA PRO A 505 21.19 -9.36 -1.11
C PRO A 505 21.31 -10.20 -2.40
N LEU A 506 21.50 -9.55 -3.55
CA LEU A 506 21.61 -10.22 -4.85
C LEU A 506 23.06 -10.51 -5.24
N VAL A 507 24.02 -9.73 -4.74
CA VAL A 507 25.43 -9.77 -5.15
C VAL A 507 26.39 -10.38 -4.12
N ASP A 508 25.88 -10.81 -2.96
CA ASP A 508 26.69 -11.43 -1.91
C ASP A 508 27.20 -12.84 -2.23
N GLY A 509 26.81 -13.38 -3.40
CA GLY A 509 27.28 -14.66 -3.90
C GLY A 509 26.50 -15.88 -3.40
N ARG A 510 25.46 -15.73 -2.57
CA ARG A 510 24.67 -16.87 -2.07
C ARG A 510 23.90 -17.60 -3.17
N PHE A 511 23.52 -16.88 -4.23
CA PHE A 511 22.80 -17.41 -5.39
C PHE A 511 23.65 -17.38 -6.66
N TYR A 512 23.39 -18.33 -7.54
CA TYR A 512 23.69 -18.27 -8.97
C TYR A 512 22.38 -18.13 -9.75
N TYR A 513 22.30 -17.15 -10.65
CA TYR A 513 21.09 -16.84 -11.41
C TYR A 513 21.09 -17.54 -12.76
N ALA A 514 20.69 -18.81 -12.75
CA ALA A 514 20.71 -19.67 -13.93
C ALA A 514 19.64 -19.26 -14.94
N GLU A 515 19.99 -19.30 -16.23
CA GLU A 515 19.02 -19.08 -17.30
C GLU A 515 18.25 -20.37 -17.56
N VAL A 516 16.92 -20.29 -17.57
CA VAL A 516 16.07 -21.41 -17.97
C VAL A 516 16.25 -21.68 -19.46
N ALA A 517 16.62 -22.91 -19.80
CA ALA A 517 16.75 -23.36 -21.19
C ALA A 517 15.43 -23.93 -21.72
N SER A 518 14.73 -24.72 -20.90
CA SER A 518 13.47 -25.35 -21.29
C SER A 518 12.62 -25.73 -20.08
N LEU A 519 11.32 -25.82 -20.35
CA LEU A 519 10.33 -26.42 -19.45
C LEU A 519 9.57 -27.48 -20.26
N ALA A 520 9.58 -28.72 -19.81
CA ALA A 520 8.98 -29.85 -20.53
C ALA A 520 8.00 -30.62 -19.66
N ASP A 521 6.95 -31.20 -20.26
CA ASP A 521 6.08 -32.15 -19.57
C ASP A 521 6.89 -33.37 -19.12
N ALA A 522 6.73 -33.76 -17.86
CA ALA A 522 7.43 -34.87 -17.22
C ALA A 522 6.48 -36.00 -16.80
N GLY A 523 5.25 -35.99 -17.30
CA GLY A 523 4.23 -36.99 -17.00
C GLY A 523 3.70 -36.94 -15.57
N VAL A 524 2.94 -37.97 -15.22
CA VAL A 524 2.36 -38.15 -13.89
C VAL A 524 3.33 -38.91 -13.01
N GLN A 525 3.68 -38.36 -11.84
CA GLN A 525 4.64 -38.95 -10.91
C GLN A 525 4.16 -38.81 -9.46
N PRO A 526 4.62 -39.68 -8.54
CA PRO A 526 4.52 -39.44 -7.11
C PRO A 526 5.23 -38.14 -6.72
N VAL A 527 4.56 -37.29 -5.94
CA VAL A 527 5.11 -36.00 -5.54
C VAL A 527 5.03 -35.75 -4.03
N TYR A 528 6.01 -34.99 -3.53
CA TYR A 528 6.29 -34.81 -2.11
C TYR A 528 6.59 -33.36 -1.74
N SER A 529 6.46 -33.03 -0.46
CA SER A 529 6.82 -31.72 0.10
C SER A 529 7.16 -31.87 1.60
N ILE A 530 7.80 -30.85 2.19
CA ILE A 530 8.11 -30.79 3.63
C ILE A 530 7.69 -29.45 4.21
N ARG A 531 7.11 -29.40 5.43
CA ARG A 531 6.84 -28.15 6.15
C ARG A 531 8.09 -27.68 6.84
N VAL A 532 8.51 -26.45 6.55
CA VAL A 532 9.65 -25.79 7.18
C VAL A 532 9.15 -24.73 8.15
N ASP A 533 9.70 -24.75 9.35
CA ASP A 533 9.43 -23.80 10.42
C ASP A 533 10.48 -22.66 10.34
N SER A 534 10.34 -21.76 9.34
CA SER A 534 11.18 -20.57 9.13
C SER A 534 10.33 -19.38 8.64
N ASP A 535 10.83 -18.14 8.78
CA ASP A 535 10.09 -16.92 8.40
C ASP A 535 9.62 -16.89 6.94
N ASP A 536 10.41 -17.51 6.05
CA ASP A 536 10.12 -17.62 4.62
C ASP A 536 9.72 -19.02 4.18
N HIS A 537 9.53 -19.95 5.12
CA HIS A 537 9.12 -21.35 4.91
C HIS A 537 9.79 -22.06 3.71
N SER A 538 11.05 -21.70 3.42
CA SER A 538 11.77 -22.14 2.23
C SER A 538 12.72 -23.29 2.52
N PHE A 539 13.00 -24.11 1.51
CA PHE A 539 14.02 -25.15 1.57
C PHE A 539 14.71 -25.34 0.22
N ILE A 540 15.89 -25.98 0.24
CA ILE A 540 16.66 -26.25 -0.97
C ILE A 540 16.38 -27.65 -1.52
N SER A 541 16.05 -27.71 -2.81
CA SER A 541 15.82 -28.94 -3.58
C SER A 541 16.56 -28.93 -4.91
N ASN A 542 17.49 -29.86 -5.16
CA ASN A 542 18.39 -29.86 -6.32
C ASN A 542 19.17 -28.54 -6.52
N GLY A 543 19.37 -27.77 -5.45
CA GLY A 543 19.96 -26.42 -5.49
C GLY A 543 18.95 -25.30 -5.77
N PHE A 544 17.75 -25.60 -6.24
CA PHE A 544 16.68 -24.60 -6.39
C PHE A 544 16.05 -24.28 -5.04
N VAL A 545 15.57 -23.05 -4.88
CA VAL A 545 14.81 -22.64 -3.70
C VAL A 545 13.33 -22.98 -3.90
N SER A 546 12.77 -23.76 -2.98
CA SER A 546 11.36 -24.19 -2.90
C SER A 546 10.67 -23.59 -1.65
N HIS A 547 9.33 -23.56 -1.60
CA HIS A 547 8.55 -22.81 -0.59
C HIS A 547 7.23 -23.49 -0.19
N ASN A 548 6.67 -23.21 1.01
CA ASN A 548 5.39 -23.75 1.49
C ASN A 548 4.23 -22.79 1.95
N THR A 549 2.95 -23.17 1.73
CA THR A 549 1.71 -22.60 2.35
C THR A 549 0.70 -23.65 2.85
N GLU A 550 0.16 -23.41 4.04
CA GLU A 550 -0.84 -24.21 4.75
C GLU A 550 -1.84 -23.28 5.48
N CYS A 551 -3.03 -23.78 5.81
CA CYS A 551 -4.05 -23.03 6.53
C CYS A 551 -4.92 -23.93 7.44
N LYS A 552 -5.67 -23.31 8.33
CA LYS A 552 -6.78 -23.90 9.09
C LYS A 552 -7.81 -22.81 9.43
N LEU A 553 -8.94 -23.18 10.03
CA LEU A 553 -9.89 -22.16 10.50
C LEU A 553 -9.27 -21.31 11.62
N ASP A 554 -9.49 -20.00 11.57
CA ASP A 554 -9.18 -19.13 12.69
C ASP A 554 -10.12 -19.41 13.87
N GLN A 555 -9.68 -19.12 15.09
CA GLN A 555 -10.51 -19.33 16.28
C GLN A 555 -11.78 -18.48 16.26
N LEU A 556 -11.72 -17.26 15.70
CA LEU A 556 -12.89 -16.39 15.54
C LEU A 556 -13.87 -16.94 14.51
N ALA A 557 -13.39 -17.62 13.46
CA ALA A 557 -14.25 -18.21 12.44
C ALA A 557 -15.16 -19.32 13.00
N MET A 558 -14.78 -19.95 14.12
CA MET A 558 -15.66 -20.88 14.82
C MET A 558 -16.93 -20.21 15.34
N GLU A 559 -16.90 -18.91 15.67
CA GLU A 559 -18.08 -18.13 16.06
C GLU A 559 -19.05 -17.88 14.89
N MET A 560 -18.53 -17.93 13.66
CA MET A 560 -19.36 -17.87 12.47
C MET A 560 -20.19 -19.16 12.30
N LEU A 561 -19.64 -20.30 12.73
CA LEU A 561 -20.17 -21.65 12.52
C LEU A 561 -20.81 -22.26 13.78
N ARG A 562 -20.75 -21.57 14.93
CA ARG A 562 -21.26 -22.08 16.22
C ARG A 562 -22.75 -22.42 16.11
N ASP A 563 -23.11 -23.60 16.62
CA ASP A 563 -24.49 -24.16 16.63
C ASP A 563 -25.06 -24.49 15.24
N ILE A 564 -24.24 -24.61 14.18
CA ILE A 564 -24.75 -24.90 12.82
C ILE A 564 -25.47 -26.26 12.70
N ASP A 565 -25.08 -27.26 13.50
CA ASP A 565 -25.68 -28.61 13.53
C ASP A 565 -26.99 -28.69 14.35
N GLU A 566 -27.48 -27.57 14.89
CA GLU A 566 -28.67 -27.49 15.76
C GLU A 566 -29.90 -26.89 15.04
N ASP A 567 -30.07 -27.19 13.74
CA ASP A 567 -31.15 -26.66 12.88
C ASP A 567 -31.28 -25.12 12.90
N THR A 568 -30.17 -24.42 13.12
CA THR A 568 -30.14 -22.95 13.30
C THR A 568 -30.27 -22.17 12.00
N VAL A 569 -29.95 -22.80 10.87
CA VAL A 569 -30.02 -22.23 9.52
C VAL A 569 -30.57 -23.27 8.54
N ASP A 570 -31.05 -22.82 7.39
CA ASP A 570 -31.56 -23.71 6.35
C ASP A 570 -30.43 -24.26 5.49
N PHE A 571 -30.55 -25.54 5.14
CA PHE A 571 -29.66 -26.25 4.23
C PHE A 571 -30.36 -26.52 2.91
N ILE A 572 -29.60 -26.39 1.82
CA ILE A 572 -30.03 -26.75 0.46
C ILE A 572 -29.11 -27.82 -0.11
N PRO A 573 -29.58 -28.67 -1.05
CA PRO A 573 -28.68 -29.52 -1.82
C PRO A 573 -27.60 -28.68 -2.52
N ASN A 574 -26.38 -29.20 -2.56
CA ASN A 574 -25.29 -28.63 -3.34
C ASN A 574 -25.56 -28.74 -4.85
N TYR A 575 -24.62 -28.27 -5.67
CA TYR A 575 -24.80 -28.19 -7.14
C TYR A 575 -25.00 -29.54 -7.84
N ASP A 576 -24.58 -30.67 -7.24
CA ASP A 576 -24.73 -32.03 -7.81
C ASP A 576 -25.70 -32.93 -7.02
N GLY A 577 -26.32 -32.41 -5.96
CA GLY A 577 -27.28 -33.09 -5.10
C GLY A 577 -26.70 -34.17 -4.17
N ARG A 578 -25.37 -34.31 -4.08
CA ARG A 578 -24.72 -35.34 -3.23
C ARG A 578 -24.47 -34.90 -1.80
N ALA A 579 -24.33 -33.60 -1.58
CA ALA A 579 -24.13 -33.00 -0.26
C ALA A 579 -25.14 -31.88 -0.03
N THR A 580 -25.19 -31.36 1.19
CA THR A 580 -26.01 -30.19 1.54
C THR A 580 -25.12 -29.04 2.00
N GLU A 581 -25.48 -27.82 1.65
CA GLU A 581 -24.78 -26.61 2.05
C GLU A 581 -25.72 -25.61 2.75
N PRO A 582 -25.22 -24.83 3.72
CA PRO A 582 -26.02 -23.84 4.41
C PRO A 582 -26.29 -22.63 3.50
N THR A 583 -27.53 -22.14 3.54
CA THR A 583 -27.92 -20.91 2.82
C THR A 583 -27.25 -19.67 3.40
N VAL A 584 -27.11 -19.60 4.72
CA VAL A 584 -26.38 -18.59 5.52
C VAL A 584 -25.74 -19.26 6.73
N LEU A 585 -24.75 -18.61 7.35
CA LEU A 585 -24.17 -19.10 8.61
C LEU A 585 -24.90 -18.53 9.85
N PRO A 586 -24.85 -19.22 11.01
CA PRO A 586 -25.35 -18.69 12.29
C PRO A 586 -24.74 -17.32 12.65
N SER A 587 -23.45 -17.11 12.36
CA SER A 587 -22.77 -15.82 12.42
C SER A 587 -22.95 -15.05 13.74
N ARG A 588 -22.41 -15.54 14.85
CA ARG A 588 -22.47 -14.87 16.17
C ARG A 588 -21.72 -13.52 16.23
N ILE A 589 -21.09 -13.12 15.13
CA ILE A 589 -20.41 -11.85 14.96
C ILE A 589 -21.09 -11.08 13.82
N PRO A 590 -21.26 -9.74 13.93
CA PRO A 590 -21.75 -8.88 12.84
C PRO A 590 -20.68 -8.67 11.75
N ASN A 591 -20.26 -9.77 11.11
CA ASN A 591 -19.10 -9.85 10.22
C ASN A 591 -19.17 -8.90 9.01
N LEU A 592 -20.37 -8.64 8.46
CA LEU A 592 -20.52 -7.75 7.30
C LEU A 592 -19.98 -6.35 7.55
N LEU A 593 -20.27 -5.78 8.72
CA LEU A 593 -19.79 -4.45 9.10
C LEU A 593 -18.35 -4.53 9.62
N VAL A 594 -18.04 -5.55 10.41
CA VAL A 594 -16.76 -5.69 11.10
C VAL A 594 -15.60 -5.93 10.12
N ASN A 595 -15.79 -6.76 9.10
CA ASN A 595 -14.79 -7.04 8.06
C ASN A 595 -15.04 -6.31 6.74
N GLY A 596 -16.24 -5.78 6.52
CA GLY A 596 -16.60 -5.16 5.25
C GLY A 596 -16.78 -6.18 4.12
N SER A 597 -17.02 -5.68 2.92
CA SER A 597 -17.13 -6.51 1.71
C SER A 597 -16.94 -5.66 0.45
N GLU A 598 -16.30 -6.21 -0.56
CA GLU A 598 -16.14 -5.56 -1.86
C GLU A 598 -16.43 -6.55 -2.96
N GLY A 599 -17.29 -6.20 -3.91
CA GLY A 599 -17.68 -7.10 -5.00
C GLY A 599 -18.31 -6.37 -6.17
N ILE A 600 -17.96 -6.79 -7.39
CA ILE A 600 -18.55 -6.29 -8.64
C ILE A 600 -19.51 -7.36 -9.15
N ALA A 601 -20.76 -6.97 -9.40
CA ALA A 601 -21.80 -7.81 -9.97
C ALA A 601 -22.22 -7.26 -11.34
N VAL A 602 -23.28 -7.84 -11.95
CA VAL A 602 -23.80 -7.34 -13.22
C VAL A 602 -24.62 -6.06 -12.99
N GLY A 603 -24.11 -4.91 -13.44
CA GLY A 603 -24.80 -3.61 -13.34
C GLY A 603 -24.81 -2.97 -11.94
N MET A 604 -24.16 -3.58 -10.95
CA MET A 604 -24.06 -3.07 -9.58
C MET A 604 -22.73 -3.48 -8.92
N ALA A 605 -22.36 -2.79 -7.86
CA ALA A 605 -21.19 -3.12 -7.05
C ALA A 605 -21.51 -2.92 -5.57
N THR A 606 -20.76 -3.57 -4.69
CA THR A 606 -20.77 -3.34 -3.24
C THR A 606 -19.36 -2.98 -2.79
N LYS A 607 -19.27 -2.04 -1.86
CA LYS A 607 -18.01 -1.60 -1.24
C LYS A 607 -18.31 -1.09 0.17
N ILE A 608 -18.39 -2.03 1.11
CA ILE A 608 -18.68 -1.81 2.53
C ILE A 608 -17.34 -1.74 3.27
N PRO A 609 -17.05 -0.65 4.00
CA PRO A 609 -15.80 -0.55 4.76
C PRO A 609 -15.85 -1.40 6.05
N PRO A 610 -14.70 -1.87 6.56
CA PRO A 610 -14.59 -2.55 7.85
C PRO A 610 -14.82 -1.59 9.02
N HIS A 611 -15.21 -2.14 10.18
CA HIS A 611 -15.52 -1.40 11.41
C HIS A 611 -14.95 -2.11 12.64
N ASN A 612 -14.82 -1.36 13.74
CA ASN A 612 -14.36 -1.90 15.01
C ASN A 612 -15.42 -2.81 15.65
N LEU A 613 -15.03 -4.02 16.09
CA LEU A 613 -15.94 -5.00 16.70
C LEU A 613 -16.61 -4.48 17.98
N ARG A 614 -15.89 -3.74 18.84
CA ARG A 614 -16.47 -3.21 20.09
C ARG A 614 -17.55 -2.16 19.80
N GLU A 615 -17.32 -1.28 18.83
CA GLU A 615 -18.29 -0.26 18.44
C GLU A 615 -19.55 -0.88 17.83
N VAL A 616 -19.38 -1.80 16.87
CA VAL A 616 -20.51 -2.48 16.24
C VAL A 616 -21.27 -3.34 17.27
N ALA A 617 -20.58 -4.03 18.17
CA ALA A 617 -21.23 -4.80 19.22
C ALA A 617 -21.99 -3.92 20.22
N THR A 618 -21.45 -2.76 20.59
CA THR A 618 -22.17 -1.78 21.42
C THR A 618 -23.43 -1.29 20.71
N ALA A 619 -23.35 -1.08 19.40
CA ALA A 619 -24.47 -0.68 18.56
C ALA A 619 -25.55 -1.79 18.46
N VAL A 620 -25.13 -3.05 18.35
CA VAL A 620 -26.02 -4.24 18.44
C VAL A 620 -26.68 -4.33 19.82
N GLN A 621 -25.92 -4.17 20.90
CA GLN A 621 -26.43 -4.20 22.26
C GLN A 621 -27.49 -3.10 22.48
N TRP A 622 -27.23 -1.89 22.00
CA TRP A 622 -28.19 -0.80 22.07
C TRP A 622 -29.52 -1.15 21.36
N CYS A 623 -29.47 -1.78 20.18
CA CYS A 623 -30.66 -2.24 19.47
C CYS A 623 -31.41 -3.38 20.20
N LEU A 624 -30.70 -4.25 20.92
CA LEU A 624 -31.31 -5.30 21.74
C LEU A 624 -32.02 -4.71 22.97
N ASP A 625 -31.47 -3.65 23.56
CA ASP A 625 -32.05 -2.97 24.72
C ASP A 625 -33.23 -2.06 24.32
N ASN A 626 -33.27 -1.59 23.06
CA ASN A 626 -34.26 -0.63 22.54
C ASN A 626 -35.01 -1.16 21.29
N PRO A 627 -35.72 -2.30 21.37
CA PRO A 627 -36.30 -2.98 20.20
C PRO A 627 -37.45 -2.23 19.52
N GLU A 628 -38.17 -1.39 20.28
CA GLU A 628 -39.37 -0.68 19.80
C GLU A 628 -39.06 0.71 19.22
N VAL A 629 -37.80 1.13 19.21
CA VAL A 629 -37.41 2.45 18.68
C VAL A 629 -37.48 2.44 17.15
N GLU A 630 -37.98 3.54 16.58
CA GLU A 630 -38.11 3.72 15.13
C GLU A 630 -36.73 3.72 14.44
N GLU A 631 -36.69 3.33 13.16
CA GLU A 631 -35.42 3.19 12.42
C GLU A 631 -34.63 4.50 12.35
N ALA A 632 -35.31 5.64 12.19
CA ALA A 632 -34.67 6.94 12.08
C ALA A 632 -33.97 7.37 13.38
N GLU A 633 -34.61 7.14 14.53
CA GLU A 633 -34.02 7.44 15.84
C GLU A 633 -32.92 6.44 16.18
N THR A 634 -33.11 5.16 15.81
CA THR A 634 -32.06 4.14 15.89
C THR A 634 -30.82 4.59 15.12
N LEU A 635 -30.98 5.07 13.89
CA LEU A 635 -29.87 5.55 13.06
C LEU A 635 -29.10 6.69 13.73
N ASP A 636 -29.79 7.68 14.31
CA ASP A 636 -29.15 8.82 14.96
C ASP A 636 -28.34 8.42 16.20
N GLU A 637 -28.80 7.45 16.99
CA GLU A 637 -28.04 6.91 18.11
C GLU A 637 -26.85 6.05 17.66
N LEU A 638 -27.05 5.19 16.67
CA LEU A 638 -25.97 4.32 16.17
C LEU A 638 -24.82 5.11 15.53
N ILE A 639 -25.09 6.26 14.91
CA ILE A 639 -24.05 7.18 14.40
C ILE A 639 -23.18 7.77 15.53
N LYS A 640 -23.73 7.91 16.75
CA LYS A 640 -22.96 8.37 17.92
C LYS A 640 -22.06 7.26 18.48
N ILE A 641 -22.50 6.01 18.36
CA ILE A 641 -21.79 4.82 18.87
C ILE A 641 -20.69 4.40 17.88
N VAL A 642 -21.04 4.24 16.61
CA VAL A 642 -20.11 3.81 15.54
C VAL A 642 -19.42 5.03 14.97
N GLN A 643 -18.17 5.26 15.39
CA GLN A 643 -17.46 6.50 15.09
C GLN A 643 -17.14 6.67 13.61
N GLY A 644 -17.03 5.56 12.87
CA GLY A 644 -16.63 5.51 11.48
C GLY A 644 -16.00 4.15 11.12
N PRO A 645 -15.59 3.97 9.85
CA PRO A 645 -14.76 2.84 9.45
C PRO A 645 -13.52 2.67 10.32
N ASP A 646 -13.07 1.42 10.45
CA ASP A 646 -11.81 1.07 11.11
C ASP A 646 -11.04 0.12 10.19
N PHE A 647 -10.02 0.64 9.52
CA PHE A 647 -9.29 -0.11 8.50
C PHE A 647 -8.16 -0.95 9.12
N PRO A 648 -7.88 -2.15 8.58
CA PRO A 648 -6.78 -3.00 9.05
C PRO A 648 -5.40 -2.33 8.91
N THR A 649 -5.24 -1.44 7.93
CA THR A 649 -4.00 -0.70 7.64
C THR A 649 -3.85 0.59 8.45
N TYR A 650 -4.70 0.81 9.46
CA TYR A 650 -4.71 2.02 10.29
C TYR A 650 -5.04 3.28 9.47
N GLY A 651 -4.10 4.21 9.33
CA GLY A 651 -4.28 5.46 8.58
C GLY A 651 -5.21 6.45 9.26
N LEU A 652 -5.50 7.54 8.55
CA LEU A 652 -6.39 8.62 8.99
C LEU A 652 -7.62 8.71 8.09
N ILE A 653 -8.77 9.04 8.67
CA ILE A 653 -9.94 9.52 7.93
C ILE A 653 -10.06 11.03 8.12
N VAL A 654 -10.25 11.76 7.02
CA VAL A 654 -10.30 13.22 7.03
C VAL A 654 -11.74 13.69 6.89
N GLY A 655 -12.29 14.24 7.98
CA GLY A 655 -13.68 14.70 8.06
C GLY A 655 -14.69 13.60 8.38
N ARG A 656 -15.90 14.01 8.77
CA ARG A 656 -17.01 13.10 9.14
C ARG A 656 -18.13 13.03 8.12
N GLN A 657 -18.27 14.03 7.24
CA GLN A 657 -19.40 14.12 6.29
C GLN A 657 -19.55 12.85 5.43
N GLY A 658 -18.46 12.35 4.86
CA GLY A 658 -18.51 11.15 4.02
C GLY A 658 -18.92 9.88 4.78
N ILE A 659 -18.63 9.82 6.08
CA ILE A 659 -19.07 8.73 6.97
C ILE A 659 -20.57 8.85 7.22
N GLU A 660 -21.04 10.05 7.56
CA GLU A 660 -22.46 10.31 7.82
C GLU A 660 -23.32 10.05 6.57
N ASP A 661 -22.88 10.49 5.39
CA ASP A 661 -23.56 10.23 4.13
C ASP A 661 -23.68 8.71 3.88
N ALA A 662 -22.58 7.96 4.09
CA ALA A 662 -22.56 6.52 3.95
C ALA A 662 -23.51 5.82 4.93
N TYR A 663 -23.54 6.25 6.19
CA TYR A 663 -24.39 5.65 7.21
C TYR A 663 -25.86 5.99 7.03
N ARG A 664 -26.19 7.20 6.59
CA ARG A 664 -27.58 7.64 6.42
C ARG A 664 -28.21 7.14 5.11
N THR A 665 -27.44 7.13 4.02
CA THR A 665 -27.97 6.84 2.68
C THR A 665 -27.50 5.51 2.10
N GLY A 666 -26.51 4.87 2.73
CA GLY A 666 -25.80 3.72 2.18
C GLY A 666 -24.74 4.09 1.14
N ARG A 667 -24.52 5.38 0.83
CA ARG A 667 -23.49 5.85 -0.10
C ARG A 667 -22.74 7.05 0.45
N GLY A 668 -21.42 7.03 0.38
CA GLY A 668 -20.60 8.13 0.87
C GLY A 668 -19.17 8.07 0.36
N SER A 669 -18.49 9.22 0.41
CA SER A 669 -17.13 9.38 -0.08
C SER A 669 -16.21 9.64 1.11
N ILE A 670 -15.51 8.60 1.57
CA ILE A 670 -14.71 8.64 2.80
C ILE A 670 -13.26 8.88 2.43
N ARG A 671 -12.74 10.06 2.77
CA ARG A 671 -11.36 10.44 2.43
C ARG A 671 -10.39 9.83 3.45
N MET A 672 -9.48 9.00 2.94
CA MET A 672 -8.42 8.35 3.70
C MET A 672 -7.09 9.07 3.45
N ARG A 673 -6.24 9.17 4.46
CA ARG A 673 -4.93 9.82 4.38
C ARG A 673 -3.88 9.01 5.13
N ALA A 674 -2.69 8.94 4.55
CA ALA A 674 -1.50 8.34 5.15
C ALA A 674 -1.05 9.10 6.40
N VAL A 675 -0.48 8.39 7.37
CA VAL A 675 0.23 9.01 8.50
C VAL A 675 1.65 9.30 8.05
N VAL A 676 2.04 10.57 8.11
CA VAL A 676 3.34 11.05 7.67
C VAL A 676 3.95 11.92 8.76
N GLU A 677 5.17 11.59 9.15
CA GLU A 677 5.98 12.34 10.11
C GLU A 677 7.10 13.08 9.38
N VAL A 678 7.52 14.23 9.92
CA VAL A 678 8.66 14.97 9.39
C VAL A 678 9.86 14.69 10.30
N GLU A 679 10.89 14.07 9.75
CA GLU A 679 12.16 13.81 10.43
C GLU A 679 13.30 14.57 9.72
N GLU A 680 14.50 14.59 10.33
CA GLU A 680 15.71 15.14 9.71
C GLU A 680 16.78 14.06 9.55
N ASP A 681 17.41 14.00 8.37
CA ASP A 681 18.54 13.10 8.15
C ASP A 681 19.77 13.54 8.95
N PRO A 682 20.80 12.68 9.15
CA PRO A 682 22.03 13.05 9.86
C PRO A 682 22.81 14.22 9.23
N ARG A 683 22.43 14.68 8.04
CA ARG A 683 23.01 15.81 7.31
C ARG A 683 22.13 17.08 7.41
N GLY A 684 21.08 17.06 8.23
CA GLY A 684 20.16 18.17 8.48
C GLY A 684 19.14 18.44 7.36
N ARG A 685 18.85 17.46 6.49
CA ARG A 685 17.80 17.57 5.47
C ARG A 685 16.49 17.02 6.01
N ALA A 686 15.40 17.75 5.80
CA ALA A 686 14.06 17.26 6.10
C ALA A 686 13.70 16.03 5.24
N MET A 687 13.02 15.07 5.85
CA MET A 687 12.47 13.88 5.19
C MET A 687 11.04 13.64 5.69
N LEU A 688 10.18 13.17 4.79
CA LEU A 688 8.82 12.75 5.11
C LEU A 688 8.83 11.24 5.29
N VAL A 689 8.46 10.77 6.47
CA VAL A 689 8.41 9.35 6.82
C VAL A 689 6.96 8.91 6.87
N VAL A 690 6.57 8.07 5.93
CA VAL A 690 5.24 7.48 5.86
C VAL A 690 5.23 6.20 6.67
N THR A 691 4.44 6.16 7.73
CA THR A 691 4.37 5.02 8.67
C THR A 691 3.10 4.19 8.51
N GLN A 692 2.06 4.74 7.88
CA GLN A 692 0.78 4.06 7.62
C GLN A 692 0.17 4.55 6.31
N LEU A 693 -0.37 3.63 5.51
CA LEU A 693 -1.05 3.94 4.25
C LEU A 693 -2.57 3.82 4.34
N PRO A 694 -3.30 4.51 3.44
CA PRO A 694 -4.71 4.26 3.23
C PRO A 694 -4.99 2.78 2.88
N TYR A 695 -6.22 2.35 3.17
CA TYR A 695 -6.65 0.97 2.94
C TYR A 695 -6.57 0.58 1.46
N GLN A 696 -6.09 -0.64 1.20
CA GLN A 696 -5.86 -1.22 -0.15
C GLN A 696 -4.84 -0.47 -1.03
N VAL A 697 -4.00 0.40 -0.46
CA VAL A 697 -2.89 1.02 -1.18
C VAL A 697 -1.63 0.17 -1.04
N ASN A 698 -1.07 -0.24 -2.18
CA ASN A 698 0.19 -0.98 -2.23
C ASN A 698 1.37 0.01 -2.14
N PRO A 699 2.31 -0.18 -1.20
CA PRO A 699 3.43 0.74 -0.96
C PRO A 699 4.41 0.81 -2.13
N ASP A 700 4.70 -0.31 -2.79
CA ASP A 700 5.64 -0.37 -3.91
C ASP A 700 5.09 0.41 -5.12
N ASN A 701 3.83 0.18 -5.47
CA ASN A 701 3.16 0.89 -6.56
C ASN A 701 3.03 2.39 -6.28
N LEU A 702 2.85 2.78 -5.01
CA LEU A 702 2.82 4.17 -4.61
C LEU A 702 4.20 4.82 -4.77
N ALA A 703 5.27 4.16 -4.36
CA ALA A 703 6.64 4.65 -4.50
C ALA A 703 7.00 4.84 -5.99
N GLU A 704 6.69 3.86 -6.84
CA GLU A 704 6.83 3.97 -8.30
C GLU A 704 6.07 5.17 -8.86
N ARG A 705 4.80 5.33 -8.45
CA ARG A 705 3.96 6.44 -8.92
C ARG A 705 4.51 7.81 -8.52
N VAL A 706 5.05 7.94 -7.31
CA VAL A 706 5.69 9.19 -6.85
C VAL A 706 6.92 9.48 -7.71
N ALA A 707 7.77 8.46 -7.97
CA ALA A 707 8.97 8.61 -8.78
C ALA A 707 8.64 9.08 -10.22
N ASP A 708 7.60 8.52 -10.84
CA ASP A 708 7.13 8.94 -12.16
C ASP A 708 6.66 10.41 -12.18
N LEU A 709 5.88 10.82 -11.16
CA LEU A 709 5.39 12.21 -11.07
C LEU A 709 6.52 13.23 -10.85
N VAL A 710 7.61 12.83 -10.19
CA VAL A 710 8.83 13.63 -10.07
C VAL A 710 9.55 13.72 -11.41
N LYS A 711 9.68 12.61 -12.15
CA LYS A 711 10.28 12.58 -13.50
C LYS A 711 9.50 13.45 -14.50
N GLU A 712 8.17 13.44 -14.42
CA GLU A 712 7.27 14.27 -15.24
C GLU A 712 7.28 15.77 -14.85
N GLY A 713 7.93 16.14 -13.74
CA GLY A 713 7.97 17.52 -13.23
C GLY A 713 6.67 17.99 -12.58
N LYS A 714 5.72 17.08 -12.31
CA LYS A 714 4.46 17.38 -11.60
C LYS A 714 4.64 17.48 -10.08
N LEU A 715 5.60 16.76 -9.53
CA LEU A 715 6.03 16.89 -8.13
C LEU A 715 7.44 17.49 -8.07
N SER A 716 7.63 18.48 -7.20
CA SER A 716 8.91 19.16 -6.97
C SER A 716 9.30 19.09 -5.50
N GLY A 717 10.58 19.34 -5.19
CA GLY A 717 11.09 19.35 -3.82
C GLY A 717 11.44 17.98 -3.23
N ILE A 718 11.22 16.89 -3.96
CA ILE A 718 11.66 15.52 -3.58
C ILE A 718 13.05 15.26 -4.17
N ALA A 719 13.96 14.76 -3.34
CA ALA A 719 15.32 14.38 -3.73
C ALA A 719 15.45 12.88 -3.96
N ASP A 720 14.83 12.06 -3.11
CA ASP A 720 15.02 10.62 -3.08
C ASP A 720 13.83 9.94 -2.36
N ILE A 721 13.60 8.65 -2.61
CA ILE A 721 12.54 7.83 -2.00
C ILE A 721 13.12 6.47 -1.64
N ARG A 722 12.92 6.01 -0.40
CA ARG A 722 13.49 4.76 0.13
C ARG A 722 12.43 3.96 0.86
N GLU A 723 12.44 2.66 0.65
CA GLU A 723 11.61 1.72 1.40
C GLU A 723 12.45 1.09 2.52
N GLU A 724 12.20 1.50 3.76
CA GLU A 724 12.92 1.06 4.97
C GLU A 724 12.03 0.18 5.87
N SER A 725 10.95 -0.40 5.32
CA SER A 725 10.07 -1.30 6.05
C SER A 725 10.81 -2.54 6.55
N SER A 726 10.60 -2.90 7.81
CA SER A 726 11.12 -4.13 8.41
C SER A 726 10.12 -4.76 9.37
N GLY A 727 10.23 -6.06 9.63
CA GLY A 727 9.38 -6.74 10.62
C GLY A 727 9.49 -6.16 12.04
N ARG A 728 10.56 -5.39 12.34
CA ARG A 728 10.79 -4.79 13.67
C ARG A 728 10.35 -3.33 13.75
N THR A 729 10.43 -2.57 12.65
CA THR A 729 10.09 -1.13 12.59
C THR A 729 8.68 -0.88 12.04
N GLY A 730 8.04 -1.90 11.46
CA GLY A 730 6.79 -1.75 10.73
C GLY A 730 7.01 -1.09 9.37
N MET A 731 5.93 -0.59 8.78
CA MET A 731 6.01 0.10 7.50
C MET A 731 6.78 1.43 7.65
N ARG A 732 7.74 1.69 6.77
CA ARG A 732 8.52 2.94 6.76
C ARG A 732 8.99 3.33 5.36
N LEU A 733 8.16 4.09 4.65
CA LEU A 733 8.53 4.68 3.35
C LEU A 733 9.05 6.11 3.57
N VAL A 734 10.33 6.34 3.26
CA VAL A 734 11.04 7.60 3.50
C VAL A 734 11.17 8.40 2.21
N ILE A 735 10.66 9.64 2.19
CA ILE A 735 10.77 10.58 1.07
C ILE A 735 11.70 11.71 1.49
N VAL A 736 12.93 11.71 0.98
CA VAL A 736 13.94 12.71 1.32
C VAL A 736 13.71 13.97 0.49
N LEU A 737 13.75 15.13 1.14
CA LEU A 737 13.49 16.41 0.48
C LEU A 737 14.77 17.10 0.00
N LYS A 738 14.62 18.01 -0.96
CA LYS A 738 15.68 18.95 -1.37
C LYS A 738 15.93 19.97 -0.25
N ARG A 739 17.14 20.54 -0.19
CA ARG A 739 17.57 21.45 0.92
C ARG A 739 16.71 22.70 1.07
N ASP A 740 16.10 23.17 -0.01
CA ASP A 740 15.26 24.36 -0.10
C ASP A 740 13.76 24.03 -0.11
N ALA A 741 13.39 22.74 -0.05
CA ALA A 741 12.01 22.31 -0.12
C ALA A 741 11.33 22.37 1.26
N VAL A 742 10.15 23.00 1.30
CA VAL A 742 9.33 23.06 2.51
C VAL A 742 8.52 21.78 2.65
N ALA A 743 8.79 21.00 3.70
CA ALA A 743 8.19 19.68 3.93
C ALA A 743 6.65 19.67 3.82
N LYS A 744 5.99 20.66 4.43
CA LYS A 744 4.53 20.79 4.39
C LYS A 744 3.99 21.00 2.96
N VAL A 745 4.70 21.74 2.11
CA VAL A 745 4.30 21.99 0.71
C VAL A 745 4.43 20.72 -0.12
N VAL A 746 5.55 20.00 0.02
CA VAL A 746 5.78 18.73 -0.68
C VAL A 746 4.74 17.69 -0.25
N LEU A 747 4.48 17.58 1.06
CA LEU A 747 3.47 16.67 1.61
C LEU A 747 2.06 16.96 1.08
N ASN A 748 1.66 18.22 0.99
CA ASN A 748 0.35 18.59 0.44
C ASN A 748 0.24 18.26 -1.06
N ASN A 749 1.30 18.48 -1.84
CA ASN A 749 1.35 18.07 -3.24
C ASN A 749 1.29 16.55 -3.40
N LEU A 750 1.98 15.81 -2.53
CA LEU A 750 1.90 14.36 -2.46
C LEU A 750 0.46 13.89 -2.21
N TYR A 751 -0.24 14.43 -1.21
CA TYR A 751 -1.66 14.12 -0.97
C TYR A 751 -2.58 14.46 -2.14
N LYS A 752 -2.25 15.45 -2.96
CA LYS A 752 -3.07 15.85 -4.11
C LYS A 752 -2.88 14.94 -5.33
N HIS A 753 -1.68 14.40 -5.52
CA HIS A 753 -1.28 13.75 -6.76
C HIS A 753 -1.01 12.23 -6.61
N THR A 754 -0.97 11.71 -5.39
CA THR A 754 -0.66 10.29 -5.11
C THR A 754 -1.69 9.66 -4.17
N GLN A 755 -1.66 8.33 -4.05
CA GLN A 755 -2.52 7.59 -3.13
C GLN A 755 -2.10 7.69 -1.66
N LEU A 756 -1.18 8.61 -1.30
CA LEU A 756 -1.00 9.01 0.10
C LEU A 756 -2.27 9.65 0.67
N GLN A 757 -3.16 10.14 -0.20
CA GLN A 757 -4.53 10.41 0.15
C GLN A 757 -5.43 9.80 -0.93
N ASP A 758 -6.33 8.91 -0.53
CA ASP A 758 -7.25 8.23 -1.42
C ASP A 758 -8.68 8.36 -0.92
N THR A 759 -9.65 7.97 -1.74
CA THR A 759 -11.08 8.08 -1.41
C THR A 759 -11.73 6.72 -1.46
N PHE A 760 -12.24 6.26 -0.32
CA PHE A 760 -13.08 5.08 -0.24
C PHE A 760 -14.52 5.46 -0.61
N GLY A 761 -14.95 5.11 -1.82
CA GLY A 761 -16.34 5.26 -2.26
C GLY A 761 -17.22 4.18 -1.65
N ALA A 762 -17.75 4.43 -0.45
CA ALA A 762 -18.62 3.51 0.26
C ALA A 762 -19.94 3.31 -0.51
N ASN A 763 -20.29 2.05 -0.75
CA ASN A 763 -21.54 1.64 -1.37
C ASN A 763 -22.08 0.40 -0.63
N MET A 764 -23.01 0.66 0.28
CA MET A 764 -23.48 -0.27 1.30
C MET A 764 -24.61 -1.16 0.74
N LEU A 765 -24.26 -2.00 -0.23
CA LEU A 765 -25.18 -2.90 -0.93
C LEU A 765 -25.00 -4.35 -0.44
N ALA A 766 -26.08 -4.98 -0.01
CA ALA A 766 -26.09 -6.39 0.41
C ALA A 766 -27.38 -7.10 -0.03
N LEU A 767 -27.41 -8.43 0.05
CA LEU A 767 -28.62 -9.21 -0.19
C LEU A 767 -29.48 -9.23 1.08
N VAL A 768 -30.76 -8.88 0.92
CA VAL A 768 -31.81 -9.06 1.93
C VAL A 768 -32.85 -9.97 1.30
N ASP A 769 -33.01 -11.17 1.85
CA ASP A 769 -33.90 -12.22 1.32
C ASP A 769 -33.66 -12.52 -0.17
N GLY A 770 -32.39 -12.57 -0.57
CA GLY A 770 -31.98 -12.82 -1.95
C GLY A 770 -32.11 -11.63 -2.90
N VAL A 771 -32.54 -10.45 -2.41
CA VAL A 771 -32.69 -9.24 -3.21
C VAL A 771 -31.61 -8.21 -2.87
N PRO A 772 -30.87 -7.66 -3.85
CA PRO A 772 -29.90 -6.59 -3.61
C PRO A 772 -30.58 -5.31 -3.10
N ARG A 773 -30.18 -4.83 -1.93
CA ARG A 773 -30.67 -3.58 -1.34
C ARG A 773 -29.52 -2.72 -0.85
N THR A 774 -29.63 -1.41 -1.09
CA THR A 774 -28.74 -0.42 -0.47
C THR A 774 -29.30 -0.13 0.91
N LEU A 775 -28.49 -0.27 1.94
CA LEU A 775 -28.91 -0.21 3.33
C LEU A 775 -28.20 0.92 4.08
N ASN A 776 -28.90 1.54 5.01
CA ASN A 776 -28.31 2.46 5.99
C ASN A 776 -27.74 1.66 7.20
N LEU A 777 -27.00 2.32 8.09
CA LEU A 777 -26.35 1.66 9.24
C LEU A 777 -27.36 0.96 10.18
N ALA A 778 -28.49 1.60 10.45
CA ALA A 778 -29.54 1.04 11.29
C ALA A 778 -30.12 -0.25 10.71
N GLN A 779 -30.36 -0.28 9.40
CA GLN A 779 -30.88 -1.46 8.71
C GLN A 779 -29.93 -2.65 8.80
N PHE A 780 -28.62 -2.46 8.61
CA PHE A 780 -27.64 -3.55 8.80
C PHE A 780 -27.73 -4.15 10.20
N ILE A 781 -27.72 -3.30 11.23
CA ILE A 781 -27.69 -3.76 12.62
C ILE A 781 -29.02 -4.43 12.99
N ARG A 782 -30.16 -3.87 12.59
CA ARG A 782 -31.48 -4.46 12.86
C ARG A 782 -31.69 -5.79 12.15
N LEU A 783 -31.28 -5.92 10.89
CA LEU A 783 -31.36 -7.18 10.14
C LEU A 783 -30.45 -8.25 10.76
N TYR A 784 -29.25 -7.87 11.21
CA TYR A 784 -28.37 -8.78 11.94
C TYR A 784 -28.96 -9.22 13.29
N VAL A 785 -29.51 -8.30 14.08
CA VAL A 785 -30.21 -8.62 15.35
C VAL A 785 -31.37 -9.58 15.12
N THR A 786 -32.14 -9.35 14.06
CA THR A 786 -33.29 -10.20 13.69
C THR A 786 -32.82 -11.62 13.38
N HIS A 787 -31.74 -11.75 12.59
CA HIS A 787 -31.10 -13.05 12.31
C HIS A 787 -30.62 -13.74 13.58
N GLN A 788 -29.93 -13.03 14.49
CA GLN A 788 -29.47 -13.64 15.75
C GLN A 788 -30.64 -14.12 16.62
N LEU A 789 -31.73 -13.35 16.73
CA LEU A 789 -32.91 -13.77 17.48
C LEU A 789 -33.56 -15.01 16.85
N GLU A 790 -33.67 -15.06 15.52
CA GLU A 790 -34.16 -16.25 14.82
C GLU A 790 -33.28 -17.47 15.14
N VAL A 791 -31.95 -17.31 15.05
CA VAL A 791 -31.02 -18.40 15.35
C VAL A 791 -31.16 -18.87 16.80
N ILE A 792 -31.27 -17.97 17.79
CA ILE A 792 -31.46 -18.34 19.20
C ILE A 792 -32.78 -19.08 19.41
N VAL A 793 -33.86 -18.66 18.75
CA VAL A 793 -35.16 -19.34 18.82
C VAL A 793 -35.07 -20.73 18.19
N ARG A 794 -34.45 -20.88 17.02
CA ARG A 794 -34.28 -22.17 16.33
C ARG A 794 -33.41 -23.12 17.16
N ARG A 795 -32.27 -22.64 17.66
CA ARG A 795 -31.38 -23.37 18.57
C ARG A 795 -32.12 -23.87 19.80
N THR A 796 -32.86 -22.98 20.46
CA THR A 796 -33.61 -23.33 21.68
C THR A 796 -34.72 -24.33 21.39
N LYS A 797 -35.43 -24.22 20.24
CA LYS A 797 -36.42 -25.22 19.81
C LYS A 797 -35.78 -26.58 19.52
N TYR A 798 -34.61 -26.61 18.88
CA TYR A 798 -33.86 -27.84 18.63
C TYR A 798 -33.47 -28.52 19.94
N ARG A 799 -32.84 -27.77 20.86
CA ARG A 799 -32.42 -28.26 22.17
C ARG A 799 -33.61 -28.72 23.01
N LEU A 800 -34.72 -27.99 22.99
CA LEU A 800 -35.97 -28.37 23.65
C LEU A 800 -36.50 -29.70 23.09
N ARG A 801 -36.62 -29.83 21.77
CA ARG A 801 -37.06 -31.07 21.12
C ARG A 801 -36.17 -32.26 21.52
N LYS A 802 -34.84 -32.09 21.50
CA LYS A 802 -33.89 -33.15 21.90
C LYS A 802 -33.98 -33.50 23.39
N ALA A 803 -34.14 -32.49 24.24
CA ALA A 803 -34.34 -32.68 25.68
C ALA A 803 -35.67 -33.39 25.96
N GLU A 804 -36.77 -33.03 25.29
CA GLU A 804 -38.07 -33.67 25.40
C GLU A 804 -38.05 -35.12 24.89
N GLU A 805 -37.42 -35.39 23.73
CA GLU A 805 -37.19 -36.75 23.22
C GLU A 805 -36.46 -37.62 24.27
N ARG A 806 -35.42 -37.08 24.92
CA ARG A 806 -34.66 -37.80 25.95
C ARG A 806 -35.45 -37.97 27.25
N ALA A 807 -36.11 -36.91 27.73
CA ALA A 807 -36.95 -36.95 28.93
C ALA A 807 -38.12 -37.93 28.75
N HIS A 808 -38.70 -38.00 27.55
CA HIS A 808 -39.77 -38.94 27.22
C HIS A 808 -39.36 -40.39 27.49
N ILE A 809 -38.14 -40.78 27.11
CA ILE A 809 -37.59 -42.11 27.42
C ILE A 809 -37.28 -42.27 28.91
N LEU A 810 -36.62 -41.29 29.53
CA LEU A 810 -36.25 -41.40 30.96
C LEU A 810 -37.47 -41.47 31.88
N ARG A 811 -38.55 -40.73 31.58
CA ARG A 811 -39.84 -40.79 32.30
C ARG A 811 -40.41 -42.21 32.30
N SER A 812 -40.34 -42.92 31.17
CA SER A 812 -40.84 -44.31 31.10
C SER A 812 -39.93 -45.29 31.82
N LEU A 813 -38.61 -45.11 31.75
CA LEU A 813 -37.65 -45.92 32.51
C LEU A 813 -37.84 -45.75 34.02
N VAL A 814 -38.04 -44.52 34.51
CA VAL A 814 -38.33 -44.28 35.94
C VAL A 814 -39.65 -44.95 36.35
N LYS A 815 -40.73 -44.79 35.55
CA LYS A 815 -42.00 -45.50 35.79
C LYS A 815 -41.83 -47.02 35.83
N ALA A 816 -41.02 -47.58 34.92
CA ALA A 816 -40.74 -49.01 34.89
C ALA A 816 -39.91 -49.48 36.09
N LEU A 817 -38.94 -48.68 36.55
CA LEU A 817 -38.13 -48.96 37.74
C LEU A 817 -38.96 -48.88 39.03
N ASP A 818 -39.96 -48.01 39.09
CA ASP A 818 -40.88 -47.91 40.23
C ASP A 818 -41.88 -49.08 40.28
N ALA A 819 -42.21 -49.67 39.13
CA ALA A 819 -43.11 -50.82 38.98
C ALA A 819 -42.39 -52.12 38.52
N LEU A 820 -41.11 -52.27 38.89
CA LEU A 820 -40.19 -53.25 38.30
C LEU A 820 -40.71 -54.70 38.34
N ASP A 821 -41.24 -55.15 39.47
CA ASP A 821 -41.73 -56.52 39.61
C ASP A 821 -42.92 -56.80 38.69
N ALA A 822 -43.83 -55.83 38.53
CA ALA A 822 -44.97 -55.94 37.64
C ALA A 822 -44.54 -55.95 36.16
N VAL A 823 -43.52 -55.15 35.82
CA VAL A 823 -42.91 -55.10 34.48
C VAL A 823 -42.24 -56.44 34.14
N ILE A 824 -41.41 -56.98 35.04
CA ILE A 824 -40.73 -58.28 34.82
C ILE A 824 -41.76 -59.42 34.72
N ALA A 825 -42.78 -59.42 35.59
CA ALA A 825 -43.84 -60.43 35.55
C ALA A 825 -44.62 -60.39 34.22
N LEU A 826 -44.91 -59.18 33.70
CA LEU A 826 -45.56 -58.98 32.41
C LEU A 826 -44.68 -59.46 31.25
N ILE A 827 -43.40 -59.11 31.23
CA ILE A 827 -42.47 -59.54 30.17
C ILE A 827 -42.30 -61.07 30.17
N ARG A 828 -42.19 -61.69 31.36
CA ARG A 828 -41.99 -63.15 31.48
C ARG A 828 -43.20 -63.98 31.07
N ARG A 829 -44.43 -63.45 31.16
CA ARG A 829 -45.66 -64.17 30.79
C ARG A 829 -46.06 -63.98 29.33
N SER A 830 -45.56 -62.93 28.67
CA SER A 830 -45.83 -62.66 27.26
C SER A 830 -45.10 -63.67 26.35
N MET A 831 -45.79 -64.16 25.32
CA MET A 831 -45.26 -65.17 24.39
C MET A 831 -44.39 -64.56 23.28
N SER A 832 -44.45 -63.23 23.09
CA SER A 832 -43.68 -62.50 22.09
C SER A 832 -43.31 -61.08 22.56
N THR A 833 -42.30 -60.49 21.92
CA THR A 833 -41.89 -59.10 22.17
C THR A 833 -43.02 -58.10 21.87
N GLU A 834 -43.81 -58.34 20.83
CA GLU A 834 -44.95 -57.48 20.47
C GLU A 834 -46.08 -57.53 21.52
N GLU A 835 -46.35 -58.72 22.07
CA GLU A 835 -47.30 -58.87 23.17
C GLU A 835 -46.79 -58.19 24.45
N ALA A 836 -45.50 -58.31 24.76
CA ALA A 836 -44.88 -57.62 25.88
C ALA A 836 -44.93 -56.10 25.70
N ARG A 837 -44.64 -55.59 24.49
CA ARG A 837 -44.69 -54.15 24.18
C ARG A 837 -46.09 -53.59 24.37
N THR A 838 -47.09 -54.24 23.77
CA THR A 838 -48.51 -53.85 23.91
C THR A 838 -48.97 -53.90 25.38
N GLY A 839 -48.54 -54.93 26.12
CA GLY A 839 -48.82 -55.06 27.54
C GLY A 839 -48.18 -53.96 28.39
N LEU A 840 -46.92 -53.58 28.10
CA LEU A 840 -46.22 -52.49 28.79
C LEU A 840 -46.86 -51.13 28.53
N MET A 841 -47.27 -50.88 27.28
CA MET A 841 -48.00 -49.66 26.90
C MET A 841 -49.26 -49.50 27.76
N SER A 842 -50.05 -50.57 27.90
CA SER A 842 -51.25 -50.55 28.73
C SER A 842 -50.94 -50.45 30.24
N LEU A 843 -49.94 -51.19 30.73
CA LEU A 843 -49.61 -51.25 32.16
C LEU A 843 -49.08 -49.91 32.71
N LEU A 844 -48.18 -49.26 31.97
CA LEU A 844 -47.48 -48.05 32.43
C LEU A 844 -48.06 -46.76 31.82
N SER A 845 -49.06 -46.89 30.94
CA SER A 845 -49.62 -45.78 30.15
C SER A 845 -48.50 -45.03 29.41
N VAL A 846 -47.77 -45.77 28.58
CA VAL A 846 -46.61 -45.30 27.79
C VAL A 846 -46.82 -45.62 26.32
N ASP A 847 -46.11 -44.92 25.43
CA ASP A 847 -46.18 -45.17 23.99
C ASP A 847 -45.25 -46.30 23.53
N GLU A 848 -45.26 -46.57 22.22
CA GLU A 848 -44.50 -47.65 21.62
C GLU A 848 -42.98 -47.47 21.76
N ILE A 849 -42.49 -46.23 21.60
CA ILE A 849 -41.06 -45.91 21.69
C ILE A 849 -40.59 -46.12 23.14
N GLN A 850 -41.36 -45.63 24.10
CA GLN A 850 -41.12 -45.81 25.53
C GLN A 850 -41.15 -47.28 25.95
N ALA A 851 -42.14 -48.05 25.49
CA ALA A 851 -42.25 -49.48 25.78
C ALA A 851 -41.07 -50.26 25.19
N THR A 852 -40.63 -49.91 23.98
CA THR A 852 -39.43 -50.50 23.36
C THR A 852 -38.18 -50.19 24.17
N ALA A 853 -37.99 -48.94 24.61
CA ALA A 853 -36.86 -48.57 25.45
C ALA A 853 -36.82 -49.31 26.80
N ILE A 854 -37.98 -49.64 27.38
CA ILE A 854 -38.09 -50.47 28.58
C ILE A 854 -37.69 -51.91 28.29
N LEU A 855 -38.10 -52.48 27.14
CA LEU A 855 -37.71 -53.83 26.72
C LEU A 855 -36.21 -53.95 26.45
N ASP A 856 -35.61 -52.90 25.90
CA ASP A 856 -34.17 -52.83 25.61
C ASP A 856 -33.31 -52.52 26.86
N MET A 857 -33.96 -52.28 28.01
CA MET A 857 -33.28 -51.96 29.25
C MET A 857 -32.44 -53.16 29.75
N GLN A 858 -31.14 -52.93 29.91
CA GLN A 858 -30.21 -53.95 30.38
C GLN A 858 -30.29 -54.14 31.90
N LEU A 859 -30.19 -55.39 32.38
CA LEU A 859 -30.27 -55.74 33.81
C LEU A 859 -29.33 -54.95 34.72
N ARG A 860 -28.14 -54.55 34.22
CA ARG A 860 -27.19 -53.71 34.99
C ARG A 860 -27.76 -52.36 35.41
N ARG A 861 -28.75 -51.82 34.69
CA ARG A 861 -29.41 -50.54 35.00
C ARG A 861 -30.30 -50.60 36.23
N LEU A 862 -30.59 -51.81 36.75
CA LEU A 862 -31.38 -52.02 37.96
C LEU A 862 -30.59 -51.80 39.25
N ALA A 863 -29.25 -51.73 39.18
CA ALA A 863 -28.42 -51.43 40.34
C ALA A 863 -28.80 -50.07 40.94
N ALA A 864 -28.78 -49.95 42.27
CA ALA A 864 -29.24 -48.74 42.98
C ALA A 864 -28.59 -47.45 42.46
N LEU A 865 -27.28 -47.48 42.19
CA LEU A 865 -26.55 -46.33 41.62
C LEU A 865 -26.97 -45.99 40.19
N GLU A 866 -27.26 -46.99 39.35
CA GLU A 866 -27.70 -46.75 37.96
C GLU A 866 -29.14 -46.23 37.90
N ARG A 867 -30.01 -46.73 38.79
CA ARG A 867 -31.35 -46.16 38.99
C ARG A 867 -31.27 -44.69 39.41
N GLN A 868 -30.42 -44.37 40.38
CA GLN A 868 -30.26 -42.99 40.85
C GLN A 868 -29.77 -42.09 39.71
N LYS A 869 -28.78 -42.52 38.91
CA LYS A 869 -28.31 -41.77 37.74
C LYS A 869 -29.43 -41.45 36.74
N ILE A 870 -30.34 -42.39 36.49
CA ILE A 870 -31.48 -42.17 35.57
C ILE A 870 -32.43 -41.11 36.13
N ILE A 871 -32.69 -41.13 37.44
CA ILE A 871 -33.54 -40.14 38.12
C ILE A 871 -32.88 -38.76 38.13
N ASP A 872 -31.59 -38.70 38.43
CA ASP A 872 -30.81 -37.45 38.44
C ASP A 872 -30.74 -36.86 37.02
N GLU A 873 -30.46 -37.68 36.01
CA GLU A 873 -30.45 -37.28 34.59
C GLU A 873 -31.82 -36.74 34.15
N LEU A 874 -32.91 -37.41 34.53
CA LEU A 874 -34.26 -36.92 34.25
C LEU A 874 -34.50 -35.57 34.92
N THR A 875 -34.14 -35.43 36.20
CA THR A 875 -34.33 -34.18 36.95
C THR A 875 -33.56 -33.02 36.31
N GLU A 876 -32.31 -33.25 35.92
CA GLU A 876 -31.49 -32.25 35.22
C GLU A 876 -32.11 -31.84 33.88
N ILE A 877 -32.61 -32.81 33.10
CA ILE A 877 -33.23 -32.54 31.80
C ILE A 877 -34.56 -31.79 31.96
N GLU A 878 -35.38 -32.11 32.96
CA GLU A 878 -36.64 -31.38 33.23
C GLU A 878 -36.37 -29.91 33.57
N VAL A 879 -35.30 -29.63 34.33
CA VAL A 879 -34.86 -28.24 34.59
C VAL A 879 -34.46 -27.54 33.29
N LYS A 880 -33.72 -28.20 32.40
CA LYS A 880 -33.36 -27.64 31.08
C LYS A 880 -34.57 -27.41 30.18
N ILE A 881 -35.54 -28.34 30.16
CA ILE A 881 -36.80 -28.19 29.40
C ILE A 881 -37.56 -26.95 29.88
N ALA A 882 -37.72 -26.79 31.20
CA ALA A 882 -38.39 -25.62 31.77
C ALA A 882 -37.66 -24.32 31.41
N ASP A 883 -36.33 -24.30 31.44
CA ASP A 883 -35.53 -23.14 31.04
C ASP A 883 -35.68 -22.82 29.55
N PHE A 884 -35.60 -23.81 28.66
CA PHE A 884 -35.80 -23.62 27.22
C PHE A 884 -37.21 -23.12 26.88
N GLN A 885 -38.24 -23.66 27.54
CA GLN A 885 -39.61 -23.18 27.39
C GLN A 885 -39.74 -21.71 27.85
N ASP A 886 -39.09 -21.34 28.95
CA ASP A 886 -39.09 -19.95 29.44
C ASP A 886 -38.36 -18.99 28.48
N ILE A 887 -37.22 -19.42 27.90
CA ILE A 887 -36.51 -18.65 26.86
C ILE A 887 -37.42 -18.44 25.63
N LEU A 888 -38.12 -19.47 25.17
CA LEU A 888 -39.02 -19.36 24.01
C LEU A 888 -40.24 -18.48 24.30
N ALA A 889 -40.72 -18.46 25.54
CA ALA A 889 -41.87 -17.65 25.95
C ALA A 889 -41.52 -16.16 26.14
N LYS A 890 -40.25 -15.82 26.42
CA LYS A 890 -39.83 -14.46 26.78
C LYS A 890 -38.82 -13.88 25.78
N PRO A 891 -39.24 -13.00 24.84
CA PRO A 891 -38.34 -12.31 23.91
C PRO A 891 -37.22 -11.53 24.61
N GLU A 892 -37.47 -10.97 25.80
CA GLU A 892 -36.45 -10.29 26.62
C GLU A 892 -35.29 -11.22 26.99
N ARG A 893 -35.57 -12.49 27.33
CA ARG A 893 -34.52 -13.49 27.61
C ARG A 893 -33.73 -13.83 26.35
N GLN A 894 -34.38 -13.92 25.19
CA GLN A 894 -33.71 -14.17 23.92
C GLN A 894 -32.73 -13.04 23.60
N ARG A 895 -33.15 -11.78 23.75
CA ARG A 895 -32.28 -10.60 23.57
C ARG A 895 -31.12 -10.58 24.55
N THR A 896 -31.37 -10.91 25.82
CA THR A 896 -30.33 -11.00 26.85
C THR A 896 -29.26 -12.03 26.47
N ILE A 897 -29.66 -13.23 26.02
CA ILE A 897 -28.73 -14.28 25.59
C ILE A 897 -27.89 -13.83 24.39
N VAL A 898 -28.50 -13.18 23.39
CA VAL A 898 -27.73 -12.63 22.24
C VAL A 898 -26.69 -11.62 22.72
N GLY A 899 -27.08 -10.71 23.61
CA GLY A 899 -26.19 -9.69 24.16
C GLY A 899 -25.03 -10.27 24.96
N GLU A 900 -25.31 -11.23 25.84
CA GLU A 900 -24.30 -11.92 26.66
C GLU A 900 -23.31 -12.74 25.82
N GLU A 901 -23.81 -13.51 24.83
CA GLU A 901 -22.94 -14.28 23.93
C GLU A 901 -22.05 -13.37 23.07
N LEU A 902 -22.59 -12.26 22.55
CA LEU A 902 -21.81 -11.29 21.81
C LEU A 902 -20.77 -10.59 22.71
N ALA A 903 -21.13 -10.26 23.96
CA ALA A 903 -20.21 -9.67 24.92
C ALA A 903 -19.05 -10.59 25.27
N GLU A 904 -19.28 -11.90 25.41
CA GLU A 904 -18.23 -12.91 25.60
C GLU A 904 -17.21 -12.89 24.44
N ILE A 905 -17.72 -12.85 23.21
CA ILE A 905 -16.88 -12.79 22.00
C ILE A 905 -16.08 -11.47 21.98
N VAL A 906 -16.73 -10.34 22.24
CA VAL A 906 -16.07 -9.03 22.28
C VAL A 906 -14.98 -8.98 23.36
N ALA A 907 -15.19 -9.61 24.51
CA ALA A 907 -14.19 -9.68 25.57
C ALA A 907 -12.92 -10.44 25.13
N LYS A 908 -13.07 -11.46 24.28
CA LYS A 908 -11.96 -12.30 23.80
C LYS A 908 -11.25 -11.75 22.56
N TRP A 909 -11.99 -11.12 21.63
CA TRP A 909 -11.43 -10.69 20.33
C TRP A 909 -11.59 -9.20 20.01
N GLY A 910 -12.30 -8.43 20.84
CA GLY A 910 -12.44 -6.99 20.67
C GLY A 910 -11.12 -6.28 20.93
N ASP A 911 -10.71 -5.41 20.01
CA ASP A 911 -9.49 -4.61 20.07
C ASP A 911 -9.77 -3.10 19.97
N ASP A 912 -8.73 -2.30 20.21
CA ASP A 912 -8.81 -0.85 20.12
C ASP A 912 -8.90 -0.40 18.66
N ARG A 913 -9.49 0.79 18.47
CA ARG A 913 -9.61 1.45 17.17
C ARG A 913 -8.22 1.72 16.57
N ARG A 914 -8.04 1.35 15.30
CA ARG A 914 -6.79 1.51 14.53
C ARG A 914 -6.78 2.85 13.79
N THR A 915 -7.84 3.12 13.03
CA THR A 915 -7.97 4.32 12.19
C THR A 915 -8.45 5.51 13.00
N LYS A 916 -7.76 6.65 12.90
CA LYS A 916 -8.14 7.90 13.59
C LYS A 916 -8.93 8.81 12.66
N VAL A 917 -10.04 9.35 13.14
CA VAL A 917 -10.82 10.38 12.43
C VAL A 917 -10.29 11.75 12.84
N VAL A 918 -9.72 12.48 11.89
CA VAL A 918 -9.26 13.86 12.09
C VAL A 918 -10.26 14.85 11.51
N PRO A 919 -10.41 16.06 12.10
CA PRO A 919 -11.23 17.11 11.51
C PRO A 919 -10.83 17.35 10.06
N PHE A 920 -11.82 17.68 9.23
CA PHE A 920 -11.53 18.23 7.93
C PHE A 920 -10.97 19.64 8.17
N ASP A 921 -9.66 19.77 8.30
CA ASP A 921 -9.00 21.05 8.12
C ASP A 921 -9.32 21.46 6.68
N GLY A 922 -10.34 22.31 6.55
CA GLY A 922 -10.60 23.05 5.33
C GLY A 922 -9.28 23.62 4.88
N GLU A 923 -8.95 23.42 3.60
CA GLU A 923 -7.69 23.77 2.95
C GLU A 923 -6.90 24.80 3.77
N VAL A 924 -5.84 24.35 4.48
CA VAL A 924 -4.90 25.28 5.10
C VAL A 924 -4.41 26.15 3.95
N SER A 925 -4.90 27.38 3.92
CA SER A 925 -4.56 28.30 2.86
C SER A 925 -3.10 28.65 3.05
N MET A 926 -2.39 28.97 1.96
CA MET A 926 -1.00 29.43 2.07
C MET A 926 -0.86 30.62 3.02
N GLU A 927 -1.94 31.39 3.21
CA GLU A 927 -2.07 32.52 4.12
C GLU A 927 -1.88 32.12 5.60
N ASP A 928 -2.41 30.97 6.04
CA ASP A 928 -2.29 30.50 7.44
C ASP A 928 -0.85 30.08 7.82
N LEU A 929 0.05 29.99 6.84
CA LEU A 929 1.48 29.66 7.03
C LEU A 929 2.36 30.91 7.16
N ILE A 930 1.80 32.10 6.92
CA ILE A 930 2.53 33.36 6.93
C ILE A 930 2.21 34.08 8.24
N ALA A 931 3.24 34.57 8.95
CA ALA A 931 3.01 35.33 10.18
C ALA A 931 2.36 36.68 9.86
N ARG A 932 1.35 37.07 10.66
CA ARG A 932 0.81 38.44 10.67
C ARG A 932 1.86 39.36 11.28
N GLU A 933 2.54 40.14 10.45
CA GLU A 933 3.59 41.10 10.84
C GLU A 933 3.34 42.42 10.11
N ASP A 934 3.75 43.53 10.75
CA ASP A 934 3.70 44.84 10.10
C ASP A 934 4.84 45.00 9.09
N VAL A 935 4.48 45.35 7.87
CA VAL A 935 5.41 45.57 6.75
C VAL A 935 5.21 46.95 6.15
N VAL A 936 6.32 47.56 5.75
CA VAL A 936 6.36 48.79 4.98
C VAL A 936 6.32 48.42 3.50
N VAL A 937 5.26 48.83 2.81
CA VAL A 937 5.10 48.68 1.36
C VAL A 937 5.59 49.96 0.68
N THR A 938 6.41 49.80 -0.36
CA THR A 938 6.92 50.91 -1.17
C THR A 938 6.65 50.64 -2.64
N ILE A 939 6.03 51.58 -3.31
CA ILE A 939 5.71 51.50 -4.74
C ILE A 939 6.22 52.77 -5.43
N THR A 940 6.95 52.62 -6.53
CA THR A 940 7.48 53.75 -7.32
C THR A 940 6.49 54.19 -8.41
N ARG A 941 6.63 55.42 -8.89
CA ARG A 941 5.83 55.94 -10.02
C ARG A 941 6.01 55.11 -11.29
N THR A 942 7.16 54.45 -11.43
CA THR A 942 7.46 53.54 -12.55
C THR A 942 6.90 52.13 -12.36
N GLY A 943 6.11 51.88 -11.29
CA GLY A 943 5.38 50.64 -11.09
C GLY A 943 6.14 49.54 -10.33
N TYR A 944 7.29 49.83 -9.71
CA TYR A 944 8.01 48.83 -8.91
C TYR A 944 7.49 48.79 -7.47
N ALA A 945 7.05 47.62 -7.02
CA ALA A 945 6.57 47.37 -5.67
C ALA A 945 7.49 46.44 -4.88
N LYS A 946 7.62 46.71 -3.59
CA LYS A 946 8.31 45.85 -2.62
C LYS A 946 7.69 45.98 -1.24
N ARG A 947 7.95 45.00 -0.39
CA ARG A 947 7.73 45.07 1.06
C ARG A 947 9.04 44.95 1.84
N THR A 948 9.08 45.57 3.01
CA THR A 948 10.21 45.55 3.94
C THR A 948 9.67 45.45 5.37
N LYS A 949 10.35 44.73 6.27
CA LYS A 949 9.89 44.63 7.68
C LYS A 949 9.86 46.00 8.35
N ALA A 950 8.78 46.33 9.06
CA ALA A 950 8.60 47.63 9.71
C ALA A 950 9.70 47.92 10.76
N ASP A 951 10.23 46.90 11.43
CA ASP A 951 11.33 47.03 12.40
C ASP A 951 12.62 47.63 11.82
N LEU A 952 12.80 47.57 10.49
CA LEU A 952 13.94 48.20 9.79
C LEU A 952 13.83 49.73 9.70
N TYR A 953 12.69 50.31 10.13
CA TYR A 953 12.36 51.74 10.09
C TYR A 953 12.17 52.40 11.47
N ARG A 954 12.52 51.75 12.60
CA ARG A 954 12.42 52.37 13.95
C ARG A 954 13.31 53.61 14.13
N SER A 955 12.77 54.62 14.83
CA SER A 955 13.32 55.95 15.06
C SER A 955 14.46 56.04 16.10
N GLN A 956 15.39 56.98 15.90
CA GLN A 956 16.36 57.46 16.87
C GLN A 956 15.72 58.44 17.87
N LYS A 957 16.16 58.44 19.14
CA LYS A 957 15.80 59.45 20.15
C LYS A 957 16.41 60.83 19.84
N ARG A 958 15.78 61.88 20.42
CA ARG A 958 16.11 63.33 20.29
C ARG A 958 17.59 63.64 20.01
N GLY A 959 17.84 64.34 18.90
CA GLY A 959 19.13 64.95 18.56
C GLY A 959 19.89 64.36 17.36
N GLY A 960 19.31 63.43 16.59
CA GLY A 960 19.93 62.83 15.40
C GLY A 960 19.35 63.36 14.08
N LYS A 961 20.20 63.60 13.07
CA LYS A 961 19.79 63.89 11.67
C LYS A 961 18.98 62.72 11.11
N GLY A 962 17.83 63.02 10.50
CA GLY A 962 16.80 62.07 10.05
C GLY A 962 17.27 60.89 9.20
N VAL A 963 16.49 59.81 9.25
CA VAL A 963 16.73 58.57 8.50
C VAL A 963 16.48 58.84 7.00
N SER A 964 17.55 58.73 6.20
CA SER A 964 17.44 58.74 4.73
C SER A 964 16.60 57.54 4.28
N GLY A 965 15.46 57.81 3.65
CA GLY A 965 14.80 56.86 2.75
C GLY A 965 15.78 56.40 1.66
N ALA A 966 15.51 55.23 1.07
CA ALA A 966 16.36 54.56 0.09
C ALA A 966 17.07 55.53 -0.88
N THR A 967 18.34 55.27 -1.21
CA THR A 967 19.09 56.05 -2.19
C THR A 967 18.52 55.82 -3.58
N LEU A 968 17.54 56.64 -3.97
CA LEU A 968 16.96 56.64 -5.31
C LEU A 968 17.92 57.33 -6.28
N ARG A 969 18.09 56.78 -7.49
CA ARG A 969 18.71 57.53 -8.61
C ARG A 969 17.79 58.68 -9.01
N GLN A 970 18.36 59.68 -9.69
CA GLN A 970 17.72 60.95 -10.08
C GLN A 970 16.38 60.87 -10.85
N ASP A 971 15.86 59.68 -11.20
CA ASP A 971 14.66 59.51 -12.03
C ASP A 971 13.57 58.55 -11.48
N ASP A 972 13.72 57.95 -10.28
CA ASP A 972 12.75 56.98 -9.75
C ASP A 972 12.21 57.45 -8.40
N ILE A 973 10.95 57.91 -8.36
CA ILE A 973 10.33 58.55 -7.20
C ILE A 973 9.30 57.57 -6.61
N VAL A 974 9.31 57.43 -5.28
CA VAL A 974 8.29 56.68 -4.54
C VAL A 974 6.94 57.37 -4.69
N SER A 975 5.95 56.67 -5.23
CA SER A 975 4.58 57.17 -5.38
C SER A 975 3.66 56.75 -4.23
N HIS A 976 3.88 55.57 -3.64
CA HIS A 976 3.14 55.10 -2.48
C HIS A 976 4.09 54.52 -1.42
N PHE A 977 3.87 54.90 -0.17
CA PHE A 977 4.61 54.42 0.99
C PHE A 977 3.65 54.36 2.17
N PHE A 978 3.40 53.16 2.70
CA PHE A 978 2.49 52.95 3.82
C PHE A 978 2.87 51.67 4.59
N VAL A 979 2.40 51.56 5.82
CA VAL A 979 2.53 50.36 6.66
C VAL A 979 1.22 49.60 6.63
N CYS A 980 1.29 48.28 6.43
CA CYS A 980 0.13 47.40 6.54
C CYS A 980 0.56 46.04 7.10
N SER A 981 -0.42 45.22 7.51
CA SER A 981 -0.16 43.83 7.86
C SER A 981 0.19 43.02 6.61
N THR A 982 1.03 42.00 6.76
CA THR A 982 1.31 41.00 5.70
C THR A 982 0.02 40.43 5.08
N HIS A 983 -1.08 40.40 5.83
CA HIS A 983 -2.36 39.82 5.42
C HIS A 983 -3.35 40.84 4.86
N ASP A 984 -3.04 42.13 4.85
CA ASP A 984 -3.95 43.12 4.28
C ASP A 984 -3.99 42.98 2.76
N TRP A 985 -5.15 43.28 2.18
CA TRP A 985 -5.35 43.32 0.74
C TRP A 985 -4.91 44.67 0.19
N LEU A 986 -4.17 44.64 -0.91
CA LEU A 986 -3.80 45.79 -1.71
C LEU A 986 -4.64 45.75 -3.00
N LEU A 987 -5.57 46.69 -3.13
CA LEU A 987 -6.39 46.87 -4.32
C LEU A 987 -5.73 47.88 -5.25
N PHE A 988 -5.42 47.46 -6.48
CA PHE A 988 -4.81 48.28 -7.51
C PHE A 988 -5.86 48.66 -8.54
N PHE A 989 -6.23 49.94 -8.55
CA PHE A 989 -7.17 50.52 -9.51
C PHE A 989 -6.42 51.06 -10.71
N THR A 990 -6.79 50.66 -11.92
CA THR A 990 -6.14 51.13 -13.16
C THR A 990 -6.90 52.26 -13.84
N ASN A 991 -6.22 53.07 -14.64
CA ASN A 991 -6.83 54.12 -15.47
C ASN A 991 -7.93 53.58 -16.39
N LYS A 992 -7.86 52.30 -16.80
CA LYS A 992 -8.89 51.62 -17.60
C LYS A 992 -10.06 51.05 -16.78
N GLY A 993 -10.15 51.36 -15.49
CA GLY A 993 -11.28 50.99 -14.64
C GLY A 993 -11.28 49.52 -14.23
N ARG A 994 -10.13 48.84 -14.26
CA ARG A 994 -9.96 47.49 -13.69
C ARG A 994 -9.44 47.56 -12.27
N VAL A 995 -9.75 46.53 -11.49
CA VAL A 995 -9.28 46.35 -10.12
C VAL A 995 -8.54 45.03 -10.03
N TYR A 996 -7.30 45.12 -9.58
CA TYR A 996 -6.46 43.96 -9.26
C TYR A 996 -6.28 43.90 -7.75
N ARG A 997 -5.95 42.72 -7.24
CA ARG A 997 -5.66 42.53 -5.82
C ARG A 997 -4.38 41.73 -5.62
N ALA A 998 -3.66 42.05 -4.57
CA ALA A 998 -2.63 41.19 -4.01
C ALA A 998 -2.70 41.28 -2.48
N LYS A 999 -2.33 40.21 -1.79
CA LYS A 999 -2.00 40.31 -0.37
C LYS A 999 -0.65 41.00 -0.22
N ALA A 1000 -0.45 41.73 0.87
CA ALA A 1000 0.82 42.39 1.10
C ALA A 1000 2.00 41.41 1.07
N TYR A 1001 1.85 40.19 1.60
CA TYR A 1001 2.91 39.16 1.58
C TYR A 1001 3.33 38.70 0.17
N GLU A 1002 2.47 38.86 -0.84
CA GLU A 1002 2.74 38.48 -2.23
C GLU A 1002 3.71 39.46 -2.91
N LEU A 1003 3.88 40.67 -2.37
CA LEU A 1003 4.93 41.58 -2.79
C LEU A 1003 6.30 41.03 -2.36
N PRO A 1004 7.35 41.22 -3.18
CA PRO A 1004 8.67 40.67 -2.87
C PRO A 1004 9.27 41.36 -1.63
N GLU A 1005 9.64 40.56 -0.64
CA GLU A 1005 10.42 41.02 0.51
C GLU A 1005 11.88 41.21 0.08
N THR A 1006 12.34 42.47 0.07
CA THR A 1006 13.69 42.79 -0.38
C THR A 1006 14.37 43.77 0.55
N SER A 1007 15.67 44.01 0.39
CA SER A 1007 16.36 45.01 1.20
C SER A 1007 15.89 46.44 0.86
N ARG A 1008 16.09 47.39 1.78
CA ARG A 1008 15.72 48.80 1.60
C ARG A 1008 16.27 49.42 0.30
N ILE A 1009 17.40 48.92 -0.21
CA ILE A 1009 18.10 49.45 -1.39
C ILE A 1009 17.66 48.76 -2.69
N ALA A 1010 17.02 47.59 -2.62
CA ALA A 1010 16.57 46.86 -3.80
C ALA A 1010 15.36 47.52 -4.48
N LYS A 1011 15.23 47.34 -5.80
CA LYS A 1011 14.14 47.93 -6.60
C LYS A 1011 12.77 47.29 -6.36
N GLY A 1012 12.72 46.03 -5.92
CA GLY A 1012 11.48 45.25 -5.93
C GLY A 1012 11.14 44.75 -7.34
N GLN A 1013 9.87 44.42 -7.55
CA GLN A 1013 9.35 43.87 -8.81
C GLN A 1013 8.30 44.79 -9.41
N HIS A 1014 8.24 44.87 -10.75
CA HIS A 1014 7.23 45.67 -11.43
C HIS A 1014 5.84 45.03 -11.28
N VAL A 1015 4.86 45.79 -10.78
CA VAL A 1015 3.49 45.34 -10.47
C VAL A 1015 2.77 44.74 -11.68
N ALA A 1016 3.00 45.24 -12.89
CA ALA A 1016 2.39 44.67 -14.10
C ALA A 1016 2.81 43.20 -14.35
N ASN A 1017 4.01 42.79 -13.91
CA ASN A 1017 4.46 41.39 -14.03
C ASN A 1017 3.82 40.49 -12.97
N LEU A 1018 3.38 41.07 -11.84
CA LEU A 1018 2.75 40.35 -10.73
C LEU A 1018 1.24 40.23 -10.94
N LEU A 1019 0.61 41.25 -11.52
CA LEU A 1019 -0.85 41.38 -11.65
C LEU A 1019 -1.38 41.26 -13.08
N ALA A 1020 -0.53 40.96 -14.07
CA ALA A 1020 -0.93 40.73 -15.46
C ALA A 1020 -1.82 41.85 -16.06
N PHE A 1021 -1.33 43.10 -16.04
CA PHE A 1021 -2.01 44.25 -16.63
C PHE A 1021 -2.16 44.11 -18.16
N GLN A 1022 -3.22 44.71 -18.71
CA GLN A 1022 -3.38 44.83 -20.16
C GLN A 1022 -2.42 45.91 -20.72
N PRO A 1023 -2.12 45.89 -22.04
CA PRO A 1023 -1.38 46.98 -22.68
C PRO A 1023 -2.03 48.34 -22.40
N ASP A 1024 -1.21 49.37 -22.14
CA ASP A 1024 -1.62 50.74 -21.83
C ASP A 1024 -2.38 50.95 -20.50
N GLU A 1025 -2.43 49.94 -19.61
CA GLU A 1025 -2.92 50.09 -18.25
C GLU A 1025 -1.86 50.64 -17.30
N THR A 1026 -2.24 51.68 -16.55
CA THR A 1026 -1.42 52.29 -15.51
C THR A 1026 -2.21 52.36 -14.21
N ILE A 1027 -1.51 52.34 -13.07
CA ILE A 1027 -2.15 52.46 -11.75
C ILE A 1027 -2.69 53.87 -11.60
N ALA A 1028 -3.99 54.01 -11.39
CA ALA A 1028 -4.65 55.25 -11.01
C ALA A 1028 -4.59 55.47 -9.50
N GLN A 1029 -4.86 54.41 -8.71
CA GLN A 1029 -4.83 54.48 -7.25
C GLN A 1029 -4.55 53.10 -6.64
N ILE A 1030 -4.02 53.09 -5.42
CA ILE A 1030 -3.85 51.88 -4.59
C ILE A 1030 -4.62 52.12 -3.29
N MET A 1031 -5.31 51.08 -2.82
CA MET A 1031 -6.05 51.11 -1.56
C MET A 1031 -5.76 49.84 -0.77
N GLU A 1032 -5.33 50.02 0.46
CA GLU A 1032 -5.16 48.97 1.45
C GLU A 1032 -6.46 48.74 2.23
N ILE A 1033 -6.87 47.48 2.37
CA ILE A 1033 -8.01 47.09 3.20
C ILE A 1033 -7.66 45.84 4.02
N PRO A 1034 -8.04 45.75 5.30
CA PRO A 1034 -7.82 44.54 6.10
C PRO A 1034 -8.69 43.38 5.59
N ASP A 1035 -9.94 43.67 5.22
CA ASP A 1035 -10.88 42.75 4.63
C ASP A 1035 -11.93 43.51 3.78
N TYR A 1036 -12.80 42.77 3.08
CA TYR A 1036 -13.85 43.35 2.24
C TYR A 1036 -15.10 43.78 3.03
N GLN A 1037 -15.09 43.68 4.37
CA GLN A 1037 -16.16 44.10 5.29
C GLN A 1037 -15.89 45.46 5.92
N VAL A 1038 -14.67 46.01 5.78
CA VAL A 1038 -14.25 47.30 6.34
C VAL A 1038 -15.16 48.48 5.99
N SER A 1039 -15.84 48.40 4.83
CA SER A 1039 -16.81 49.40 4.39
C SER A 1039 -17.88 48.72 3.54
N PRO A 1040 -19.16 49.12 3.64
CA PRO A 1040 -20.23 48.49 2.86
C PRO A 1040 -20.08 48.73 1.35
N TYR A 1041 -19.51 49.88 0.95
CA TYR A 1041 -19.40 50.26 -0.46
C TYR A 1041 -18.04 50.83 -0.83
N LEU A 1042 -17.73 50.71 -2.12
CA LEU A 1042 -16.66 51.39 -2.83
C LEU A 1042 -17.30 52.31 -3.88
N VAL A 1043 -16.86 53.57 -3.93
CA VAL A 1043 -17.21 54.50 -4.99
C VAL A 1043 -16.02 54.72 -5.91
N LEU A 1044 -16.28 54.65 -7.22
CA LEU A 1044 -15.34 54.96 -8.28
C LEU A 1044 -15.77 56.22 -9.03
N ALA A 1045 -14.83 57.09 -9.39
CA ALA A 1045 -15.11 58.29 -10.16
C ALA A 1045 -14.21 58.42 -11.40
N THR A 1046 -14.79 58.86 -12.51
CA THR A 1046 -14.11 59.00 -13.80
C THR A 1046 -13.80 60.45 -14.14
N ARG A 1047 -12.86 60.65 -15.07
CA ARG A 1047 -12.43 61.96 -15.59
C ARG A 1047 -13.60 62.78 -16.14
N SER A 1048 -14.57 62.13 -16.79
CA SER A 1048 -15.78 62.77 -17.31
C SER A 1048 -16.85 63.11 -16.26
N GLY A 1049 -16.65 62.71 -14.99
CA GLY A 1049 -17.52 63.10 -13.87
C GLY A 1049 -18.62 62.10 -13.55
N LEU A 1050 -18.48 60.86 -14.05
CA LEU A 1050 -19.32 59.74 -13.64
C LEU A 1050 -18.83 59.21 -12.30
N VAL A 1051 -19.77 58.89 -11.41
CA VAL A 1051 -19.52 58.22 -10.13
C VAL A 1051 -20.29 56.92 -10.07
N LYS A 1052 -19.72 55.91 -9.42
CA LYS A 1052 -20.39 54.63 -9.23
C LYS A 1052 -20.13 54.05 -7.86
N LYS A 1053 -21.21 53.80 -7.13
CA LYS A 1053 -21.20 53.04 -5.87
C LYS A 1053 -21.44 51.55 -6.16
N THR A 1054 -20.57 50.68 -5.65
CA THR A 1054 -20.68 49.23 -5.76
C THR A 1054 -20.38 48.62 -4.39
N LYS A 1055 -20.96 47.46 -4.07
CA LYS A 1055 -20.65 46.75 -2.82
C LYS A 1055 -19.16 46.37 -2.82
N LEU A 1056 -18.47 46.58 -1.70
CA LEU A 1056 -17.04 46.27 -1.62
C LEU A 1056 -16.77 44.77 -1.83
N GLU A 1057 -17.62 43.90 -1.27
CA GLU A 1057 -17.58 42.44 -1.43
C GLU A 1057 -17.59 41.96 -2.89
N ASP A 1058 -18.22 42.71 -3.81
CA ASP A 1058 -18.25 42.32 -5.24
C ASP A 1058 -16.84 42.31 -5.86
N PHE A 1059 -15.87 42.96 -5.21
CA PHE A 1059 -14.46 42.99 -5.61
C PHE A 1059 -13.63 41.85 -5.00
N ASP A 1060 -14.22 41.00 -4.14
CA ASP A 1060 -13.57 39.78 -3.64
C ASP A 1060 -13.58 38.69 -4.72
N SER A 1061 -12.48 38.57 -5.48
CA SER A 1061 -12.38 37.63 -6.59
C SER A 1061 -10.97 37.10 -6.82
N ASN A 1062 -10.82 35.78 -6.88
CA ASN A 1062 -9.55 35.08 -7.15
C ASN A 1062 -9.08 35.16 -8.62
N ARG A 1063 -9.64 36.06 -9.44
CA ARG A 1063 -9.27 36.19 -10.86
C ARG A 1063 -7.96 36.96 -11.00
N SER A 1064 -6.89 36.25 -11.38
CA SER A 1064 -5.55 36.82 -11.59
C SER A 1064 -5.50 37.91 -12.67
N GLY A 1065 -6.37 37.85 -13.68
CA GLY A 1065 -6.46 38.87 -14.72
C GLY A 1065 -7.14 40.18 -14.29
N GLY A 1066 -7.45 40.36 -13.01
CA GLY A 1066 -8.20 41.51 -12.50
C GLY A 1066 -9.69 41.46 -12.85
N VAL A 1067 -10.48 42.32 -12.21
CA VAL A 1067 -11.91 42.42 -12.40
C VAL A 1067 -12.30 43.80 -12.94
N ILE A 1068 -13.39 43.87 -13.69
CA ILE A 1068 -13.92 45.16 -14.15
C ILE A 1068 -14.46 45.90 -12.94
N GLY A 1069 -13.94 47.10 -12.68
CA GLY A 1069 -14.43 47.98 -11.64
C GLY A 1069 -15.46 48.97 -12.13
N ILE A 1070 -15.32 49.48 -13.37
CA ILE A 1070 -16.29 50.36 -14.04
C ILE A 1070 -16.16 50.26 -15.57
N ASN A 1071 -17.27 50.35 -16.30
CA ASN A 1071 -17.24 50.41 -17.76
C ASN A 1071 -17.03 51.86 -18.21
N LEU A 1072 -15.84 52.16 -18.70
CA LEU A 1072 -15.47 53.48 -19.23
C LEU A 1072 -15.97 53.65 -20.67
N LYS A 1073 -16.26 54.90 -21.05
CA LYS A 1073 -16.50 55.29 -22.44
C LYS A 1073 -15.16 55.58 -23.14
N ASP A 1074 -15.18 55.63 -24.46
CA ASP A 1074 -14.00 56.05 -25.25
C ASP A 1074 -13.51 57.42 -24.76
N ASP A 1075 -12.19 57.54 -24.52
CA ASP A 1075 -11.52 58.69 -23.92
C ASP A 1075 -11.96 59.07 -22.49
N ASP A 1076 -12.48 58.16 -21.67
CA ASP A 1076 -12.65 58.35 -20.23
C ASP A 1076 -11.65 57.49 -19.43
N GLU A 1077 -11.30 57.94 -18.23
CA GLU A 1077 -10.33 57.27 -17.35
C GLU A 1077 -10.82 57.28 -15.90
N LEU A 1078 -10.48 56.26 -15.14
CA LEU A 1078 -10.70 56.25 -13.70
C LEU A 1078 -9.73 57.23 -13.02
N VAL A 1079 -10.27 58.13 -12.18
CA VAL A 1079 -9.49 59.16 -11.48
C VAL A 1079 -9.36 58.87 -9.99
N ALA A 1080 -10.40 58.32 -9.36
CA ALA A 1080 -10.39 58.09 -7.91
C ALA A 1080 -11.27 56.90 -7.48
N ALA A 1081 -10.89 56.29 -6.37
CA ALA A 1081 -11.59 55.21 -5.67
C ALA A 1081 -11.62 55.53 -4.17
N GLN A 1082 -12.79 55.46 -3.53
CA GLN A 1082 -12.97 55.74 -2.10
C GLN A 1082 -13.92 54.74 -1.45
N LEU A 1083 -13.61 54.31 -0.22
CA LEU A 1083 -14.54 53.57 0.63
C LEU A 1083 -15.60 54.53 1.17
N ILE A 1084 -16.86 54.08 1.22
CA ILE A 1084 -17.95 54.95 1.66
C ILE A 1084 -19.09 54.21 2.35
N SER A 1085 -19.70 54.87 3.33
CA SER A 1085 -20.97 54.47 3.95
C SER A 1085 -22.14 55.33 3.45
N PRO A 1086 -23.40 54.86 3.55
CA PRO A 1086 -24.58 55.61 3.10
C PRO A 1086 -24.76 57.00 3.73
N ASP A 1087 -24.19 57.22 4.92
CA ASP A 1087 -24.32 58.45 5.69
C ASP A 1087 -23.24 59.50 5.36
N ASP A 1088 -22.21 59.13 4.59
CA ASP A 1088 -21.12 60.02 4.21
C ASP A 1088 -21.51 60.94 3.04
N ASP A 1089 -20.84 62.09 2.94
CA ASP A 1089 -20.94 62.99 1.79
C ASP A 1089 -19.76 62.78 0.82
N LEU A 1090 -20.08 62.78 -0.48
CA LEU A 1090 -19.10 62.84 -1.55
C LEU A 1090 -18.87 64.27 -1.99
N LEU A 1091 -17.59 64.66 -2.07
CA LEU A 1091 -17.15 65.91 -2.68
C LEU A 1091 -16.35 65.61 -3.95
N LEU A 1092 -16.86 66.06 -5.09
CA LEU A 1092 -16.15 66.03 -6.37
C LEU A 1092 -15.60 67.41 -6.67
N VAL A 1093 -14.32 67.49 -7.07
CA VAL A 1093 -13.63 68.75 -7.38
C VAL A 1093 -13.07 68.69 -8.80
N SER A 1094 -13.29 69.74 -9.58
CA SER A 1094 -12.82 69.89 -10.97
C SER A 1094 -11.50 70.65 -11.08
N LYS A 1095 -10.79 70.47 -12.20
CA LYS A 1095 -9.54 71.21 -12.49
C LYS A 1095 -9.76 72.72 -12.61
N LYS A 1096 -10.93 73.17 -13.08
CA LYS A 1096 -11.33 74.60 -13.07
C LYS A 1096 -11.97 75.06 -11.76
N ALA A 1097 -11.65 74.36 -10.66
CA ALA A 1097 -12.01 74.73 -9.30
C ALA A 1097 -13.53 74.85 -9.07
N GLN A 1098 -14.34 74.01 -9.71
CA GLN A 1098 -15.72 73.77 -9.27
C GLN A 1098 -15.75 72.60 -8.31
N ALA A 1099 -16.64 72.63 -7.32
CA ALA A 1099 -16.84 71.52 -6.38
C ALA A 1099 -18.31 71.25 -6.14
N ILE A 1100 -18.72 69.98 -6.13
CA ILE A 1100 -20.09 69.57 -5.80
C ILE A 1100 -20.07 68.58 -4.65
N ARG A 1101 -20.87 68.85 -3.63
CA ARG A 1101 -21.06 68.01 -2.44
C ARG A 1101 -22.46 67.39 -2.49
N PHE A 1102 -22.58 66.08 -2.33
CA PHE A 1102 -23.87 65.39 -2.26
C PHE A 1102 -23.78 64.12 -1.40
N GLN A 1103 -24.89 63.73 -0.78
CA GLN A 1103 -24.96 62.53 0.06
C GLN A 1103 -24.78 61.24 -0.74
N ALA A 1104 -24.11 60.25 -0.14
CA ALA A 1104 -23.93 58.92 -0.72
C ALA A 1104 -25.07 57.94 -0.42
N SER A 1105 -26.22 58.44 0.03
CA SER A 1105 -27.42 57.64 0.34
C SER A 1105 -27.87 56.81 -0.87
N ASP A 1106 -28.59 55.71 -0.63
CA ASP A 1106 -29.09 54.84 -1.70
C ASP A 1106 -30.09 55.54 -2.63
N GLU A 1107 -30.76 56.58 -2.15
CA GLU A 1107 -31.64 57.43 -2.95
C GLU A 1107 -30.86 58.31 -3.93
N ALA A 1108 -29.78 58.94 -3.47
CA ALA A 1108 -28.96 59.84 -4.28
C ALA A 1108 -28.02 59.08 -5.22
N LEU A 1109 -27.38 58.02 -4.71
CA LEU A 1109 -26.40 57.20 -5.41
C LEU A 1109 -26.64 55.71 -5.13
N ARG A 1110 -27.56 55.09 -5.87
CA ARG A 1110 -27.87 53.65 -5.71
C ARG A 1110 -26.63 52.74 -5.94
N PRO A 1111 -26.46 51.66 -5.17
CA PRO A 1111 -25.48 50.63 -5.47
C PRO A 1111 -25.74 49.98 -6.84
N MET A 1112 -24.69 49.79 -7.63
CA MET A 1112 -24.74 49.19 -8.97
C MET A 1112 -23.71 48.08 -9.10
N GLY A 1113 -23.95 47.13 -10.00
CA GLY A 1113 -22.98 46.08 -10.31
C GLY A 1113 -21.70 46.61 -10.96
N ARG A 1114 -20.62 45.82 -10.83
CA ARG A 1114 -19.27 46.13 -11.33
C ARG A 1114 -19.16 46.46 -12.83
N ALA A 1115 -19.83 45.71 -13.70
CA ALA A 1115 -19.76 45.92 -15.16
C ALA A 1115 -20.79 46.97 -15.66
N THR A 1116 -20.87 48.12 -14.99
CA THR A 1116 -21.74 49.25 -15.35
C THR A 1116 -20.95 50.56 -15.34
N SER A 1117 -21.45 51.59 -16.05
CA SER A 1117 -20.76 52.87 -16.25
C SER A 1117 -20.99 53.95 -15.18
N GLY A 1118 -21.80 53.67 -14.17
CA GLY A 1118 -22.13 54.65 -13.12
C GLY A 1118 -23.16 55.71 -13.54
N VAL A 1119 -23.31 56.73 -12.70
CA VAL A 1119 -24.24 57.87 -12.89
C VAL A 1119 -23.48 59.18 -12.87
N ILE A 1120 -24.06 60.25 -13.43
CA ILE A 1120 -23.43 61.57 -13.42
C ILE A 1120 -23.37 62.09 -11.98
N GLY A 1121 -22.15 62.30 -11.48
CA GLY A 1121 -21.86 62.93 -10.19
C GLY A 1121 -21.67 64.45 -10.33
N MET A 1122 -20.96 64.89 -11.36
CA MET A 1122 -20.73 66.31 -11.66
C MET A 1122 -20.79 66.57 -13.16
N ARG A 1123 -21.28 67.74 -13.58
CA ARG A 1123 -21.24 68.20 -14.98
C ARG A 1123 -20.14 69.23 -15.18
N PHE A 1124 -19.28 68.99 -16.14
CA PHE A 1124 -18.20 69.90 -16.51
C PHE A 1124 -18.58 70.86 -17.64
N GLY A 1125 -17.93 72.02 -17.67
CA GLY A 1125 -17.91 72.90 -18.85
C GLY A 1125 -16.87 72.44 -19.87
N GLU A 1126 -16.80 73.11 -21.02
CA GLU A 1126 -15.84 72.77 -22.08
C GLU A 1126 -14.39 72.84 -21.55
N GLY A 1127 -13.63 71.76 -21.73
CA GLY A 1127 -12.24 71.62 -21.28
C GLY A 1127 -12.04 71.59 -19.76
N ASP A 1128 -13.06 71.23 -18.98
CA ASP A 1128 -12.94 70.93 -17.54
C ASP A 1128 -13.17 69.44 -17.29
N GLU A 1129 -12.56 68.91 -16.23
CA GLU A 1129 -12.60 67.48 -15.90
C GLU A 1129 -12.44 67.27 -14.39
N LEU A 1130 -12.74 66.06 -13.93
CA LEU A 1130 -12.59 65.71 -12.52
C LEU A 1130 -11.12 65.72 -12.13
N LEU A 1131 -10.80 66.42 -11.03
CA LEU A 1131 -9.48 66.41 -10.43
C LEU A 1131 -9.39 65.42 -9.26
N ALA A 1132 -10.38 65.42 -8.37
CA ALA A 1132 -10.36 64.58 -7.17
C ALA A 1132 -11.78 64.25 -6.70
N MET A 1133 -11.89 63.13 -5.98
CA MET A 1133 -13.08 62.72 -5.24
C MET A 1133 -12.68 62.42 -3.80
N GLU A 1134 -13.33 63.10 -2.87
CA GLU A 1134 -13.09 62.96 -1.44
C GLU A 1134 -14.37 62.55 -0.73
N VAL A 1135 -14.22 61.70 0.29
CA VAL A 1135 -15.28 61.40 1.25
C VAL A 1135 -15.11 62.37 2.41
N THR A 1136 -16.19 63.06 2.76
CA THR A 1136 -16.13 64.18 3.68
C THR A 1136 -17.13 63.99 4.82
N GLN A 1137 -16.68 64.28 6.03
CA GLN A 1137 -17.49 64.25 7.25
C GLN A 1137 -17.46 65.63 7.92
N GLU A 1138 -18.41 65.87 8.82
CA GLU A 1138 -18.52 67.12 9.58
C GLU A 1138 -17.23 67.39 10.37
N GLY A 1139 -16.71 68.63 10.34
CA GLY A 1139 -15.45 69.00 10.99
C GLY A 1139 -14.19 68.91 10.13
N MET A 1140 -14.25 68.32 8.93
CA MET A 1140 -13.11 68.29 7.99
C MET A 1140 -12.94 69.60 7.21
N ASP A 1141 -11.70 69.92 6.81
CA ASP A 1141 -11.40 71.02 5.90
C ASP A 1141 -11.05 70.48 4.50
N ILE A 1142 -11.47 71.18 3.45
CA ILE A 1142 -11.06 70.92 2.08
C ILE A 1142 -9.85 71.76 1.75
N LEU A 1143 -8.72 71.09 1.56
CA LEU A 1143 -7.49 71.69 1.09
C LEU A 1143 -7.44 71.61 -0.44
N VAL A 1144 -7.20 72.75 -1.08
CA VAL A 1144 -6.98 72.84 -2.53
C VAL A 1144 -5.61 73.42 -2.80
N VAL A 1145 -4.87 72.85 -3.77
CA VAL A 1145 -3.49 73.23 -4.12
C VAL A 1145 -3.36 73.48 -5.62
N THR A 1146 -2.66 74.56 -6.00
CA THR A 1146 -2.35 74.91 -7.40
C THR A 1146 -0.95 74.49 -7.82
N ASP A 1147 -0.74 74.26 -9.12
CA ASP A 1147 0.56 74.00 -9.74
C ASP A 1147 1.60 75.09 -9.45
N GLY A 1148 1.17 76.34 -9.25
CA GLY A 1148 2.00 77.48 -8.87
C GLY A 1148 2.38 77.53 -7.38
N GLY A 1149 2.05 76.50 -6.58
CA GLY A 1149 2.49 76.40 -5.19
C GLY A 1149 1.63 77.18 -4.19
N PHE A 1150 0.36 77.45 -4.51
CA PHE A 1150 -0.58 78.10 -3.60
C PHE A 1150 -1.60 77.11 -3.06
N ALA A 1151 -1.96 77.26 -1.79
CA ALA A 1151 -2.96 76.41 -1.15
C ALA A 1151 -3.89 77.20 -0.21
N LYS A 1152 -5.07 76.64 0.02
CA LYS A 1152 -5.99 77.11 1.07
C LYS A 1152 -6.78 75.95 1.65
N ARG A 1153 -7.27 76.15 2.87
CA ARG A 1153 -8.22 75.26 3.54
C ARG A 1153 -9.56 75.96 3.70
N THR A 1154 -10.63 75.27 3.37
CA THR A 1154 -11.98 75.78 3.59
C THR A 1154 -12.80 74.71 4.32
N PRO A 1155 -13.50 75.05 5.42
CA PRO A 1155 -14.34 74.11 6.14
C PRO A 1155 -15.37 73.45 5.22
N ILE A 1156 -15.66 72.17 5.41
CA ILE A 1156 -16.63 71.45 4.58
C ILE A 1156 -18.04 72.05 4.68
N GLU A 1157 -18.38 72.68 5.80
CA GLU A 1157 -19.68 73.33 6.06
C GLU A 1157 -19.96 74.49 5.10
N GLU A 1158 -18.91 75.10 4.55
CA GLU A 1158 -19.04 76.17 3.55
C GLU A 1158 -19.41 75.63 2.15
N TYR A 1159 -19.27 74.31 1.91
CA TYR A 1159 -19.72 73.65 0.69
C TYR A 1159 -21.16 73.15 0.89
N PRO A 1160 -22.17 73.81 0.29
CA PRO A 1160 -23.55 73.39 0.44
C PRO A 1160 -23.80 72.05 -0.24
N VAL A 1161 -24.50 71.16 0.46
CA VAL A 1161 -25.00 69.89 -0.07
C VAL A 1161 -26.01 70.20 -1.19
N GLN A 1162 -25.78 69.63 -2.37
CA GLN A 1162 -26.58 69.80 -3.58
C GLN A 1162 -27.00 68.42 -4.11
N GLY A 1163 -27.93 68.40 -5.07
CA GLY A 1163 -28.20 67.16 -5.84
C GLY A 1163 -27.03 66.84 -6.79
N ARG A 1164 -26.74 65.54 -6.97
CA ARG A 1164 -25.71 65.08 -7.92
C ARG A 1164 -26.00 65.56 -9.36
N GLY A 1165 -24.95 65.70 -10.16
CA GLY A 1165 -25.03 66.07 -11.57
C GLY A 1165 -25.23 67.57 -11.84
N GLY A 1166 -25.06 68.43 -10.82
CA GLY A 1166 -24.91 69.86 -10.98
C GLY A 1166 -23.51 70.28 -11.46
N LYS A 1167 -23.31 71.57 -11.72
CA LYS A 1167 -21.99 72.15 -12.05
C LYS A 1167 -21.12 72.41 -10.82
N GLY A 1168 -21.70 72.29 -9.62
CA GLY A 1168 -21.04 72.63 -8.38
C GLY A 1168 -20.91 74.13 -8.16
N VAL A 1169 -20.12 74.46 -7.14
CA VAL A 1169 -19.85 75.82 -6.69
C VAL A 1169 -18.35 76.06 -6.69
N LEU A 1170 -17.93 77.32 -6.88
CA LEU A 1170 -16.51 77.64 -6.99
C LEU A 1170 -15.76 77.34 -5.68
N THR A 1171 -14.73 76.48 -5.74
CA THR A 1171 -13.87 76.10 -4.62
C THR A 1171 -12.64 76.98 -4.49
N ALA A 1172 -12.15 77.61 -5.56
CA ALA A 1172 -11.00 78.52 -5.49
C ALA A 1172 -11.03 79.56 -6.61
N LYS A 1173 -10.46 80.74 -6.36
CA LYS A 1173 -10.29 81.77 -7.39
C LYS A 1173 -9.00 81.53 -8.19
N ILE A 1174 -9.12 80.93 -9.37
CA ILE A 1174 -7.99 80.66 -10.27
C ILE A 1174 -7.59 81.93 -11.03
N THR A 1175 -6.29 82.23 -11.08
CA THR A 1175 -5.71 83.34 -11.85
C THR A 1175 -4.52 82.83 -12.65
N SER A 1176 -4.31 83.33 -13.87
CA SER A 1176 -3.23 82.86 -14.76
C SER A 1176 -1.83 82.92 -14.14
N ARG A 1177 -1.60 83.85 -13.19
CA ARG A 1177 -0.32 84.02 -12.49
C ARG A 1177 -0.04 82.95 -11.42
N ARG A 1178 -1.07 82.28 -10.89
CA ARG A 1178 -0.94 81.25 -9.83
C ARG A 1178 -1.21 79.82 -10.32
N GLY A 1179 -1.55 79.71 -11.60
CA GLY A 1179 -1.79 78.49 -12.36
C GLY A 1179 -3.01 77.68 -11.92
N GLY A 1180 -3.12 76.44 -12.40
CA GLY A 1180 -4.31 75.57 -12.29
C GLY A 1180 -4.34 74.73 -11.02
N LEU A 1181 -5.50 74.15 -10.71
CA LEU A 1181 -5.66 73.26 -9.56
C LEU A 1181 -5.05 71.88 -9.87
N VAL A 1182 -4.19 71.37 -8.97
CA VAL A 1182 -3.48 70.09 -9.14
C VAL A 1182 -3.74 69.10 -8.00
N GLY A 1183 -4.34 69.54 -6.90
CA GLY A 1183 -4.79 68.64 -5.85
C GLY A 1183 -5.95 69.24 -5.07
N ALA A 1184 -6.85 68.36 -4.63
CA ALA A 1184 -7.88 68.67 -3.64
C ALA A 1184 -8.00 67.47 -2.71
N LEU A 1185 -7.90 67.70 -1.40
CA LEU A 1185 -7.84 66.66 -0.37
C LEU A 1185 -8.74 67.04 0.81
N ALA A 1186 -9.47 66.06 1.37
CA ALA A 1186 -10.12 66.22 2.67
C ALA A 1186 -9.08 66.01 3.78
N VAL A 1187 -8.91 67.03 4.62
CA VAL A 1187 -7.85 67.07 5.63
C VAL A 1187 -8.33 67.57 6.98
N GLU A 1188 -7.71 67.06 8.03
CA GLU A 1188 -7.79 67.58 9.39
C GLU A 1188 -6.57 68.48 9.66
N PRO A 1189 -6.65 69.44 10.60
CA PRO A 1189 -5.53 70.33 10.94
C PRO A 1189 -4.22 69.61 11.28
N GLU A 1190 -4.32 68.40 11.80
CA GLU A 1190 -3.26 67.52 12.29
C GLU A 1190 -2.52 66.79 11.16
N HIS A 1191 -3.12 66.69 9.97
CA HIS A 1191 -2.51 65.98 8.85
C HIS A 1191 -1.27 66.69 8.29
N GLU A 1192 -0.46 65.93 7.55
CA GLU A 1192 0.64 66.43 6.74
C GLU A 1192 0.44 66.09 5.26
N LEU A 1193 1.13 66.84 4.40
CA LEU A 1193 1.02 66.72 2.95
C LEU A 1193 2.38 66.48 2.34
N PHE A 1194 2.41 65.64 1.31
CA PHE A 1194 3.50 65.60 0.35
C PHE A 1194 3.08 66.32 -0.92
N ALA A 1195 3.88 67.31 -1.34
CA ALA A 1195 3.76 67.93 -2.65
C ALA A 1195 4.94 67.52 -3.53
N ILE A 1196 4.65 67.09 -4.75
CA ILE A 1196 5.64 66.64 -5.74
C ILE A 1196 5.78 67.73 -6.79
N THR A 1197 7.01 68.14 -7.09
CA THR A 1197 7.32 69.13 -8.12
C THR A 1197 7.69 68.49 -9.47
N SER A 1198 7.57 69.24 -10.56
CA SER A 1198 7.78 68.77 -11.94
C SER A 1198 9.21 68.31 -12.22
N ASN A 1199 10.18 68.77 -11.43
CA ASN A 1199 11.57 68.31 -11.44
C ASN A 1199 11.86 67.18 -10.46
N GLY A 1200 10.83 66.55 -9.87
CA GLY A 1200 10.95 65.39 -9.00
C GLY A 1200 11.29 65.68 -7.54
N GLY A 1201 11.23 66.94 -7.10
CA GLY A 1201 11.34 67.29 -5.69
C GLY A 1201 10.08 66.88 -4.91
N VAL A 1202 10.26 66.40 -3.68
CA VAL A 1202 9.15 66.07 -2.76
C VAL A 1202 9.29 66.91 -1.51
N ILE A 1203 8.22 67.61 -1.15
CA ILE A 1203 8.18 68.51 0.01
C ILE A 1203 7.09 68.04 0.96
N ARG A 1204 7.46 67.75 2.21
CA ARG A 1204 6.54 67.47 3.32
C ARG A 1204 6.17 68.78 3.99
N THR A 1205 4.88 69.05 4.20
CA THR A 1205 4.42 70.28 4.87
C THR A 1205 3.18 69.98 5.71
N PRO A 1206 3.14 70.39 6.99
CA PRO A 1206 1.96 70.23 7.83
C PRO A 1206 0.78 71.05 7.29
N VAL A 1207 -0.43 70.55 7.49
CA VAL A 1207 -1.67 71.20 7.02
C VAL A 1207 -2.02 72.42 7.87
N LYS A 1208 -1.75 72.37 9.19
CA LYS A 1208 -2.10 73.38 10.18
C LYS A 1208 -1.75 74.83 9.80
N PRO A 1209 -0.55 75.15 9.26
CA PRO A 1209 -0.16 76.52 8.90
C PRO A 1209 -0.87 77.06 7.65
N VAL A 1210 -1.47 76.19 6.83
CA VAL A 1210 -2.21 76.63 5.64
C VAL A 1210 -3.45 77.40 6.11
N ARG A 1211 -3.62 78.62 5.57
CA ARG A 1211 -4.68 79.52 6.01
C ARG A 1211 -6.06 78.88 5.82
N ARG A 1212 -6.79 78.74 6.93
CA ARG A 1212 -8.21 78.37 6.95
C ARG A 1212 -9.05 79.60 6.64
N THR A 1213 -9.85 79.55 5.57
CA THR A 1213 -10.67 80.66 5.09
C THR A 1213 -12.14 80.28 5.11
N ARG A 1214 -13.00 81.14 5.66
CA ARG A 1214 -14.47 80.96 5.65
C ARG A 1214 -15.08 81.11 4.25
N ASP A 1215 -14.46 81.91 3.38
CA ASP A 1215 -14.93 82.04 1.99
C ASP A 1215 -14.22 81.04 1.06
N ARG A 1216 -15.01 80.26 0.32
CA ARG A 1216 -14.54 79.33 -0.73
C ARG A 1216 -13.88 80.08 -1.89
N ASN A 1217 -14.37 81.24 -2.29
CA ASN A 1217 -13.89 81.98 -3.46
C ASN A 1217 -12.66 82.85 -3.16
N THR A 1218 -11.65 82.27 -2.53
CA THR A 1218 -10.40 82.95 -2.18
C THR A 1218 -9.21 82.36 -2.94
N MET A 1219 -8.11 83.12 -3.03
CA MET A 1219 -6.92 82.77 -3.83
C MET A 1219 -5.86 81.95 -3.08
N GLY A 1220 -6.06 81.70 -1.78
CA GLY A 1220 -5.11 81.01 -0.91
C GLY A 1220 -3.79 81.73 -0.65
N VAL A 1221 -2.96 81.09 0.17
CA VAL A 1221 -1.61 81.53 0.55
C VAL A 1221 -0.56 80.68 -0.13
N LYS A 1222 0.68 81.17 -0.22
CA LYS A 1222 1.79 80.41 -0.80
C LYS A 1222 2.08 79.22 0.12
N LEU A 1223 1.92 78.00 -0.40
CA LEU A 1223 2.25 76.76 0.31
C LEU A 1223 3.76 76.57 0.35
N MET A 1224 4.45 76.89 -0.75
CA MET A 1224 5.92 76.79 -0.86
C MET A 1224 6.49 77.72 -1.95
N GLU A 1225 7.80 77.99 -1.87
CA GLU A 1225 8.53 78.67 -2.93
C GLU A 1225 9.00 77.69 -4.00
N LEU A 1226 8.49 77.85 -5.22
CA LEU A 1226 8.92 77.07 -6.38
C LEU A 1226 9.96 77.86 -7.18
N PRO A 1227 11.04 77.22 -7.66
CA PRO A 1227 11.96 77.82 -8.64
C PRO A 1227 11.25 78.18 -9.96
N ASP A 1228 11.79 79.14 -10.71
CA ASP A 1228 11.23 79.54 -12.01
C ASP A 1228 11.12 78.34 -12.97
N GLY A 1229 9.93 78.10 -13.51
CA GLY A 1229 9.62 76.99 -14.42
C GLY A 1229 9.29 75.66 -13.75
N VAL A 1230 9.36 75.57 -12.41
CA VAL A 1230 8.97 74.36 -11.65
C VAL A 1230 7.53 74.51 -11.15
N THR A 1231 6.73 73.48 -11.31
CA THR A 1231 5.32 73.43 -10.87
C THR A 1231 5.08 72.25 -9.94
N ILE A 1232 4.05 72.32 -9.10
CA ILE A 1232 3.54 71.13 -8.38
C ILE A 1232 2.76 70.27 -9.36
N VAL A 1233 3.07 68.98 -9.39
CA VAL A 1233 2.43 68.00 -10.28
C VAL A 1233 1.44 67.10 -9.55
N ALA A 1234 1.61 66.87 -8.25
CA ALA A 1234 0.71 66.07 -7.43
C ALA A 1234 0.83 66.44 -5.95
N VAL A 1235 -0.24 66.24 -5.19
CA VAL A 1235 -0.25 66.37 -3.73
C VAL A 1235 -0.98 65.17 -3.14
N ALA A 1236 -0.42 64.59 -2.08
CA ALA A 1236 -1.03 63.48 -1.35
C ALA A 1236 -0.97 63.73 0.15
N ARG A 1237 -1.95 63.21 0.89
CA ARG A 1237 -1.96 63.21 2.36
C ARG A 1237 -0.95 62.17 2.88
N ASN A 1238 -0.20 62.51 3.93
CA ASN A 1238 0.62 61.54 4.65
C ASN A 1238 -0.28 60.59 5.45
N ALA A 1239 -0.01 59.29 5.42
CA ALA A 1239 -0.82 58.27 6.09
C ALA A 1239 -0.46 58.06 7.58
N ASP A 1240 0.64 58.64 8.06
CA ASP A 1240 1.05 58.57 9.47
C ASP A 1240 0.30 59.61 10.34
N GLU A 1241 -0.11 59.22 11.55
CA GLU A 1241 -0.55 60.16 12.59
C GLU A 1241 0.61 61.11 12.97
N PRO A 1242 0.35 62.40 13.24
CA PRO A 1242 1.40 63.33 13.62
C PRO A 1242 2.03 62.92 14.96
N ASP A 1243 3.37 62.88 15.01
CA ASP A 1243 4.13 62.70 16.25
C ASP A 1243 3.68 63.74 17.29
N GLU A 1244 3.13 63.32 18.44
CA GLU A 1244 2.68 64.19 19.55
C GLU A 1244 3.82 64.96 20.28
N GLN A 1245 4.96 65.21 19.63
CA GLN A 1245 6.09 65.97 20.19
C GLN A 1245 6.60 67.07 19.25
N GLU A 1246 5.72 67.94 18.73
CA GLU A 1246 6.08 69.32 18.33
C GLU A 1246 5.03 70.36 18.72
#